data_AF-A0A0L0T9E8-F1
#
_entry.id   AF-A0A0L0T9E8-F1
#
_cell.length_a   1.000
_cell.length_b   1.000
_cell.length_c   1.000
_cell.angle_alpha   90.00
_cell.angle_beta   90.00
_cell.angle_gamma   90.00
#
_symmetry.space_group_name_H-M   'P 1'
#
loop_
_entity.id
_entity.type
_entity.pdbx_description
1 polymer ?
#
loop_
_entity_poly.entity_id
_entity_poly.type
_entity_poly.pdbx_seq_one_letter_code
_entity_poly.pdbx_strand_id
1 'polypeptide(L)'
;MTRRPPPRRQFSQLLPRSLRPVGVLLLTALLLLAVTTVYAVPAALADAPTRTASSGPPITCPHEKLCVQMARAPTGDAVDIAILTSVAGWIAVGLGSNMGQADVLMLWQESGKWTVSHRHSTARTLPPAASNQNARVVTSTPADPATGMATVVVRRPIAADTPSDLAFENTDQWFVWALYDSEGVSTSALPFHEAYGSFQYNALAYVASETVPNPEPTPTPAKGEAPVEGEAPAEDVAPVVKRPLEVAEKCVDPMLCVSMQVAPGSGGDVVDLTIRTSVKGWVAVGLGSNMRQADVLMLWRESGKWTVSHRHSTARTLPGVAQFQNANLTRVIPADVPGGMTTIVVRRPAKAEHSLDQAFVDQDQPFVWAYADREDVSATHLPFHNKRGKFVYNALAQRGAPAPAPAPTPAPAPAPAPAPPAIPALPEPDEQPHKKRPTPRPVDKAVKVCPHERLCVRMARAGKQHDKDVELVVQTDVKGWVAVGLGSSMQKADVLMLWRESGKWAVSHRHSTARLLPLPAPHANVHVVSSTADTVMLRRPIAAKHDRDMAFENATQTFVWAFFDGDNVSAQRLPFHSAYGTFEYNALAIPVEEDEAATPTPTPAPPATTAAPTPAPTVTIPPPPPALPTSKSGLTSDGSYTYEEQPEGSSATEEGSDAVDEASESNAEIELADRDARFRRTMLTVHAVVMSVAWTGVSFAGISIARFMKHRLPTKWFPLHRAAFLLVAALTVTGTAAALVATPTGAHFHGKHGKLGLALVVGTLLQTALGFVIDALFDTNRTRTPWWDKVHWVLGMTLGVAGPANVFLGHGAWGTATTWVAVHAVVVAAAVAGFIWAQCTIGQQHEHDPAVRRVGAKVSYSLLQEGQAPPTANQIIPLNTM
;
A
#
# COMPACT_ATOMS: atom_id res chain seq x y z
N MET A 1 -2.44 -85.32 9.62
CA MET A 1 -1.63 -85.26 8.37
C MET A 1 -1.41 -83.79 8.01
N THR A 2 -0.16 -83.37 7.85
CA THR A 2 0.24 -81.97 7.61
C THR A 2 0.19 -81.61 6.13
N ARG A 3 -0.61 -80.60 5.75
CA ARG A 3 -0.59 -80.03 4.39
C ARG A 3 0.44 -78.90 4.32
N ARG A 4 1.40 -79.01 3.38
CA ARG A 4 2.39 -77.96 3.08
C ARG A 4 1.72 -76.78 2.34
N PRO A 5 2.18 -75.53 2.54
CA PRO A 5 1.76 -74.41 1.72
C PRO A 5 2.38 -74.49 0.30
N PRO A 6 1.71 -73.96 -0.74
CA PRO A 6 2.23 -73.94 -2.11
C PRO A 6 3.35 -72.90 -2.30
N PRO A 7 4.24 -73.08 -3.30
CA PRO A 7 5.42 -72.25 -3.47
C PRO A 7 5.11 -70.87 -4.09
N ARG A 8 5.69 -69.81 -3.51
CA ARG A 8 5.75 -68.47 -4.13
C ARG A 8 6.48 -68.55 -5.49
N ARG A 9 5.76 -68.43 -6.60
CA ARG A 9 6.37 -68.22 -7.92
C ARG A 9 6.77 -66.76 -8.10
N GLN A 10 8.05 -66.52 -8.36
CA GLN A 10 8.60 -65.18 -8.60
C GLN A 10 8.18 -64.64 -9.98
N PHE A 11 7.28 -63.66 -10.01
CA PHE A 11 7.03 -62.85 -11.20
C PHE A 11 8.16 -61.82 -11.37
N SER A 12 9.29 -62.21 -11.98
CA SER A 12 10.48 -61.34 -12.07
C SER A 12 11.33 -61.47 -13.34
N GLN A 13 10.80 -61.99 -14.46
CA GLN A 13 11.60 -62.20 -15.68
C GLN A 13 10.92 -61.84 -17.04
N LEU A 14 10.06 -60.82 -17.09
CA LEU A 14 9.52 -60.31 -18.38
C LEU A 14 9.56 -58.77 -18.48
N LEU A 15 10.77 -58.19 -18.50
CA LEU A 15 11.04 -56.84 -19.01
C LEU A 15 12.54 -56.71 -19.32
N PRO A 16 12.95 -56.23 -20.52
CA PRO A 16 14.35 -56.00 -20.83
C PRO A 16 14.96 -54.97 -19.87
N ARG A 17 16.11 -55.31 -19.28
CA ARG A 17 16.75 -54.53 -18.20
C ARG A 17 17.22 -53.13 -18.62
N SER A 18 17.45 -52.89 -19.91
CA SER A 18 18.07 -51.66 -20.44
C SER A 18 17.16 -50.42 -20.47
N LEU A 19 15.83 -50.58 -20.51
CA LEU A 19 14.88 -49.46 -20.70
C LEU A 19 14.19 -48.96 -19.42
N ARG A 20 14.47 -49.59 -18.26
CA ARG A 20 13.93 -49.15 -16.97
C ARG A 20 14.57 -47.89 -16.36
N PRO A 21 15.91 -47.65 -16.43
CA PRO A 21 16.49 -46.50 -15.75
C PRO A 21 16.10 -45.18 -16.43
N VAL A 22 16.21 -45.07 -17.76
CA VAL A 22 16.08 -43.79 -18.50
C VAL A 22 14.72 -43.12 -18.29
N GLY A 23 13.61 -43.86 -18.44
CA GLY A 23 12.27 -43.27 -18.28
C GLY A 23 11.92 -42.90 -16.84
N VAL A 24 12.48 -43.61 -15.85
CA VAL A 24 12.31 -43.25 -14.43
C VAL A 24 13.17 -42.04 -14.08
N LEU A 25 14.44 -42.02 -14.54
CA LEU A 25 15.35 -40.88 -14.38
C LEU A 25 14.80 -39.60 -15.01
N LEU A 26 14.20 -39.66 -16.20
CA LEU A 26 13.63 -38.46 -16.83
C LEU A 26 12.45 -37.91 -16.03
N LEU A 27 11.59 -38.79 -15.50
CA LEU A 27 10.42 -38.40 -14.71
C LEU A 27 10.83 -37.88 -13.33
N THR A 28 11.78 -38.53 -12.65
CA THR A 28 12.32 -38.00 -11.39
C THR A 28 13.14 -36.75 -11.59
N ALA A 29 13.90 -36.60 -12.67
CA ALA A 29 14.60 -35.36 -13.00
C ALA A 29 13.63 -34.20 -13.24
N LEU A 30 12.54 -34.41 -14.00
CA LEU A 30 11.50 -33.38 -14.17
C LEU A 30 10.80 -33.03 -12.84
N LEU A 31 10.52 -34.03 -11.98
CA LEU A 31 9.92 -33.80 -10.67
C LEU A 31 10.88 -33.06 -9.72
N LEU A 32 12.16 -33.46 -9.67
CA LEU A 32 13.20 -32.79 -8.91
C LEU A 32 13.43 -31.38 -9.44
N LEU A 33 13.46 -31.17 -10.76
CA LEU A 33 13.65 -29.84 -11.35
C LEU A 33 12.49 -28.91 -10.96
N ALA A 34 11.25 -29.38 -11.05
CA ALA A 34 10.05 -28.64 -10.63
C ALA A 34 10.01 -28.37 -9.11
N VAL A 35 10.50 -29.32 -8.28
CA VAL A 35 10.64 -29.10 -6.83
C VAL A 35 11.77 -28.10 -6.55
N THR A 36 12.92 -28.21 -7.22
CA THR A 36 14.03 -27.27 -7.04
C THR A 36 13.69 -25.86 -7.52
N THR A 37 12.89 -25.66 -8.57
CA THR A 37 12.43 -24.31 -8.93
C THR A 37 11.47 -23.73 -7.89
N VAL A 38 10.62 -24.54 -7.27
CA VAL A 38 9.75 -24.09 -6.15
C VAL A 38 10.57 -23.76 -4.88
N TYR A 39 11.57 -24.57 -4.53
CA TYR A 39 12.40 -24.35 -3.34
C TYR A 39 13.56 -23.34 -3.53
N ALA A 40 14.02 -23.12 -4.77
CA ALA A 40 15.07 -22.12 -5.06
C ALA A 40 14.52 -20.70 -5.20
N VAL A 41 13.22 -20.50 -5.45
CA VAL A 41 12.64 -19.14 -5.53
C VAL A 41 12.81 -18.35 -4.22
N PRO A 42 12.54 -18.91 -3.02
CA PRO A 42 12.85 -18.22 -1.76
C PRO A 42 14.34 -17.98 -1.54
N ALA A 43 15.20 -18.93 -1.92
CA ALA A 43 16.65 -18.86 -1.68
C ALA A 43 17.37 -17.89 -2.64
N ALA A 44 17.03 -17.89 -3.93
CA ALA A 44 17.58 -16.98 -4.93
C ALA A 44 17.10 -15.52 -4.78
N LEU A 45 16.03 -15.30 -4.02
CA LEU A 45 15.63 -13.96 -3.55
C LEU A 45 16.38 -13.52 -2.28
N ALA A 46 17.01 -14.45 -1.55
CA ALA A 46 17.87 -14.16 -0.40
C ALA A 46 19.34 -13.96 -0.81
N ASP A 47 19.86 -14.80 -1.72
CA ASP A 47 21.25 -14.79 -2.21
C ASP A 47 21.42 -13.96 -3.51
N ALA A 48 20.81 -12.77 -3.57
CA ALA A 48 21.26 -11.78 -4.54
C ALA A 48 22.73 -11.43 -4.21
N PRO A 49 23.68 -11.54 -5.15
CA PRO A 49 25.09 -11.42 -4.82
C PRO A 49 25.36 -10.05 -4.20
N THR A 50 25.92 -10.06 -3.00
CA THR A 50 26.32 -8.86 -2.26
C THR A 50 27.37 -8.12 -3.07
N ARG A 51 26.92 -7.23 -3.96
CA ARG A 51 27.79 -6.31 -4.68
C ARG A 51 28.60 -5.58 -3.62
N THR A 52 29.92 -5.75 -3.66
CA THR A 52 30.87 -4.93 -2.89
C THR A 52 30.41 -3.49 -2.98
N ALA A 53 30.10 -2.89 -1.83
CA ALA A 53 29.44 -1.59 -1.77
C ALA A 53 30.29 -0.57 -2.53
N SER A 54 29.79 -0.17 -3.70
CA SER A 54 30.35 0.97 -4.43
C SER A 54 30.18 2.18 -3.53
N SER A 55 31.25 2.93 -3.28
CA SER A 55 31.24 4.12 -2.44
C SER A 55 30.56 5.34 -3.09
N GLY A 56 29.88 5.14 -4.22
CA GLY A 56 29.07 6.17 -4.88
C GLY A 56 27.67 6.29 -4.27
N PRO A 57 26.92 7.36 -4.63
CA PRO A 57 25.52 7.51 -4.23
C PRO A 57 24.68 6.31 -4.72
N PRO A 58 23.64 5.89 -3.98
CA PRO A 58 22.77 4.79 -4.38
C PRO A 58 22.06 5.12 -5.71
N ILE A 59 21.89 4.12 -6.58
CA ILE A 59 21.11 4.27 -7.81
C ILE A 59 19.71 3.71 -7.54
N THR A 60 18.69 4.55 -7.67
CA THR A 60 17.29 4.16 -7.52
C THR A 60 16.66 4.01 -8.90
N CYS A 61 16.14 2.82 -9.22
CA CYS A 61 15.49 2.54 -10.51
C CYS A 61 13.96 2.45 -10.34
N PRO A 62 13.22 3.58 -10.41
CA PRO A 62 11.76 3.56 -10.33
C PRO A 62 11.08 2.84 -11.51
N HIS A 63 11.76 2.70 -12.67
CA HIS A 63 11.27 1.98 -13.83
C HIS A 63 12.41 1.22 -14.53
N GLU A 64 12.10 0.19 -15.32
CA GLU A 64 13.12 -0.58 -16.07
C GLU A 64 13.89 0.25 -17.11
N LYS A 65 13.32 1.39 -17.52
CA LYS A 65 13.91 2.36 -18.48
C LYS A 65 14.35 3.68 -17.83
N LEU A 66 14.29 3.79 -16.50
CA LEU A 66 14.62 5.00 -15.76
C LEU A 66 15.25 4.65 -14.41
N CYS A 67 16.52 5.01 -14.26
CA CYS A 67 17.20 5.09 -12.97
C CYS A 67 17.67 6.51 -12.69
N VAL A 68 17.70 6.87 -11.41
CA VAL A 68 18.08 8.18 -10.91
C VAL A 68 19.10 8.00 -9.79
N GLN A 69 20.13 8.83 -9.82
CA GLN A 69 21.16 8.95 -8.81
C GLN A 69 21.38 10.43 -8.55
N MET A 70 21.37 10.85 -7.28
CA MET A 70 21.55 12.26 -6.91
C MET A 70 22.70 12.40 -5.92
N ALA A 71 23.46 13.49 -6.06
CA ALA A 71 24.48 13.89 -5.12
C ALA A 71 24.66 15.41 -5.14
N ARG A 72 25.15 15.97 -4.04
CA ARG A 72 25.57 17.36 -3.97
C ARG A 72 26.68 17.62 -4.98
N ALA A 73 26.51 18.62 -5.85
CA ALA A 73 27.53 19.05 -6.80
C ALA A 73 28.83 19.45 -6.06
N PRO A 74 30.02 19.38 -6.70
CA PRO A 74 31.29 19.71 -6.05
C PRO A 74 31.36 21.15 -5.50
N THR A 75 30.59 22.08 -6.08
CA THR A 75 30.46 23.47 -5.62
C THR A 75 29.68 23.62 -4.30
N GLY A 76 28.99 22.58 -3.85
CA GLY A 76 28.29 22.53 -2.55
C GLY A 76 26.93 23.23 -2.49
N ASP A 77 26.57 24.01 -3.52
CA ASP A 77 25.39 24.88 -3.66
C ASP A 77 24.26 24.29 -4.52
N ALA A 78 24.53 23.18 -5.21
CA ALA A 78 23.63 22.54 -6.15
C ALA A 78 23.60 21.01 -5.99
N VAL A 79 22.64 20.35 -6.63
CA VAL A 79 22.54 18.89 -6.75
C VAL A 79 22.76 18.50 -8.21
N ASP A 80 23.64 17.52 -8.43
CA ASP A 80 23.78 16.80 -9.69
C ASP A 80 22.86 15.58 -9.67
N ILE A 81 21.93 15.55 -10.63
CA ILE A 81 20.90 14.53 -10.80
C ILE A 81 21.25 13.75 -12.07
N ALA A 82 21.86 12.58 -11.90
CA ALA A 82 22.19 11.66 -12.99
C ALA A 82 20.98 10.76 -13.29
N ILE A 83 20.44 10.93 -14.49
CA ILE A 83 19.31 10.18 -15.03
C ILE A 83 19.84 9.18 -16.06
N LEU A 84 19.74 7.88 -15.74
CA LEU A 84 20.11 6.79 -16.63
C LEU A 84 18.83 6.27 -17.30
N THR A 85 18.80 6.23 -18.63
CA THR A 85 17.55 5.98 -19.35
C THR A 85 17.73 5.43 -20.76
N SER A 86 16.80 4.57 -21.18
CA SER A 86 16.66 4.11 -22.57
C SER A 86 15.40 4.69 -23.25
N VAL A 87 14.80 5.74 -22.69
CA VAL A 87 13.55 6.34 -23.20
C VAL A 87 13.85 7.23 -24.41
N ALA A 88 13.15 7.00 -25.53
CA ALA A 88 13.28 7.74 -26.79
C ALA A 88 12.48 9.05 -26.83
N GLY A 89 11.44 9.17 -26.00
CA GLY A 89 10.61 10.37 -25.90
C GLY A 89 11.04 11.31 -24.78
N TRP A 90 10.19 11.46 -23.77
CA TRP A 90 10.43 12.38 -22.64
C TRP A 90 10.39 11.68 -21.28
N ILE A 91 11.10 12.25 -20.32
CA ILE A 91 11.21 11.81 -18.92
C ILE A 91 10.93 13.02 -18.02
N ALA A 92 10.27 12.80 -16.89
CA ALA A 92 10.18 13.76 -15.81
C ALA A 92 10.67 13.12 -14.51
N VAL A 93 11.44 13.89 -13.74
CA VAL A 93 11.71 13.63 -12.32
C VAL A 93 11.43 14.94 -11.59
N GLY A 94 10.59 14.92 -10.56
CA GLY A 94 10.25 16.12 -9.81
C GLY A 94 10.24 15.91 -8.32
N LEU A 95 10.69 16.91 -7.57
CA LEU A 95 10.65 16.96 -6.11
C LEU A 95 9.19 17.19 -5.68
N GLY A 96 8.70 16.42 -4.70
CA GLY A 96 7.32 16.43 -4.22
C GLY A 96 6.70 15.03 -4.10
N SER A 97 5.69 14.88 -3.23
CA SER A 97 4.98 13.61 -3.00
C SER A 97 4.00 13.23 -4.12
N ASN A 98 3.52 14.23 -4.88
CA ASN A 98 2.53 14.08 -5.93
C ASN A 98 2.64 15.22 -6.96
N MET A 99 2.10 15.01 -8.17
CA MET A 99 2.14 15.99 -9.26
C MET A 99 1.43 17.33 -8.95
N GLY A 100 0.59 17.43 -7.92
CA GLY A 100 -0.20 18.64 -7.65
C GLY A 100 0.59 19.83 -7.10
N GLN A 101 1.81 19.61 -6.61
CA GLN A 101 2.72 20.65 -6.09
C GLN A 101 4.20 20.30 -6.40
N ALA A 102 4.46 19.57 -7.49
CA ALA A 102 5.81 19.09 -7.79
C ALA A 102 6.65 20.13 -8.53
N ASP A 103 7.92 20.25 -8.12
CA ASP A 103 8.98 20.95 -8.84
C ASP A 103 9.62 19.96 -9.81
N VAL A 104 9.33 20.08 -11.10
CA VAL A 104 9.55 19.03 -12.11
C VAL A 104 10.66 19.41 -13.08
N LEU A 105 11.65 18.52 -13.21
CA LEU A 105 12.63 18.52 -14.29
C LEU A 105 12.15 17.60 -15.40
N MET A 106 11.71 18.17 -16.52
CA MET A 106 11.43 17.44 -17.76
C MET A 106 12.65 17.41 -18.67
N LEU A 107 12.97 16.23 -19.20
CA LEU A 107 14.05 15.96 -20.15
C LEU A 107 13.52 15.28 -21.41
N TRP A 108 14.03 15.67 -22.57
CA TRP A 108 13.80 14.99 -23.85
C TRP A 108 14.95 15.28 -24.82
N GLN A 109 15.00 14.61 -25.96
CA GLN A 109 15.98 14.90 -27.00
C GLN A 109 15.39 15.76 -28.11
N GLU A 110 16.11 16.80 -28.52
CA GLU A 110 15.87 17.56 -29.75
C GLU A 110 17.15 17.49 -30.61
N SER A 111 17.03 16.96 -31.84
CA SER A 111 18.16 16.81 -32.78
C SER A 111 19.37 16.07 -32.20
N GLY A 112 19.15 15.05 -31.36
CA GLY A 112 20.20 14.26 -30.70
C GLY A 112 20.88 14.95 -29.51
N LYS A 113 20.43 16.15 -29.13
CA LYS A 113 20.87 16.84 -27.91
C LYS A 113 19.79 16.75 -26.84
N TRP A 114 20.20 16.44 -25.60
CA TRP A 114 19.30 16.51 -24.46
C TRP A 114 18.96 17.95 -24.08
N THR A 115 17.68 18.24 -23.97
CA THR A 115 17.11 19.49 -23.47
C THR A 115 16.46 19.22 -22.12
N VAL A 116 16.54 20.20 -21.19
CA VAL A 116 15.85 20.17 -19.89
C VAL A 116 14.93 21.37 -19.75
N SER A 117 13.82 21.21 -19.05
CA SER A 117 12.89 22.26 -18.64
C SER A 117 12.56 22.07 -17.16
N HIS A 118 12.91 23.04 -16.32
CA HIS A 118 12.27 23.21 -15.02
C HIS A 118 10.82 23.66 -15.22
N ARG A 119 9.89 23.07 -14.45
CA ARG A 119 8.45 23.29 -14.53
C ARG A 119 7.81 23.14 -13.16
N HIS A 120 6.90 24.03 -12.79
CA HIS A 120 6.11 23.88 -11.56
C HIS A 120 4.75 23.26 -11.86
N SER A 121 4.41 22.17 -11.19
CA SER A 121 3.19 21.39 -11.44
C SER A 121 2.15 21.64 -10.36
N THR A 122 1.02 22.24 -10.74
CA THR A 122 -0.13 22.55 -9.86
C THR A 122 -1.29 21.56 -10.00
N ALA A 123 -1.22 20.63 -10.95
CA ALA A 123 -2.33 19.76 -11.34
C ALA A 123 -1.85 18.55 -12.16
N ARG A 124 -2.77 17.65 -12.52
CA ARG A 124 -2.52 16.51 -13.43
C ARG A 124 -2.55 16.89 -14.91
N THR A 125 -2.08 18.09 -15.25
CA THR A 125 -1.93 18.61 -16.62
C THR A 125 -0.45 18.77 -16.95
N LEU A 126 -0.09 19.01 -18.21
CA LEU A 126 1.28 19.37 -18.57
C LEU A 126 1.70 20.60 -17.75
N PRO A 127 2.76 20.51 -16.92
CA PRO A 127 3.17 21.64 -16.09
C PRO A 127 3.65 22.82 -16.96
N PRO A 128 3.29 24.08 -16.65
CA PRO A 128 3.89 25.23 -17.30
C PRO A 128 5.41 25.28 -17.05
N ALA A 129 6.17 25.78 -18.01
CA ALA A 129 7.59 26.06 -17.79
C ALA A 129 7.75 27.10 -16.68
N ALA A 130 8.72 26.89 -15.78
CA ALA A 130 9.04 27.86 -14.76
C ALA A 130 9.52 29.17 -15.39
N SER A 131 9.15 30.31 -14.81
CA SER A 131 9.63 31.63 -15.26
C SER A 131 11.15 31.77 -15.07
N ASN A 132 11.71 31.10 -14.07
CA ASN A 132 13.14 30.95 -13.87
C ASN A 132 13.61 29.52 -14.23
N GLN A 133 14.42 29.40 -15.28
CA GLN A 133 15.08 28.15 -15.66
C GLN A 133 16.41 28.03 -14.91
N ASN A 134 16.37 27.51 -13.69
CA ASN A 134 17.53 27.27 -12.84
C ASN A 134 18.18 25.89 -13.05
N ALA A 135 17.56 25.00 -13.83
CA ALA A 135 18.10 23.69 -14.17
C ALA A 135 18.84 23.69 -15.52
N ARG A 136 20.00 23.01 -15.58
CA ARG A 136 20.76 22.82 -16.83
C ARG A 136 21.35 21.42 -16.95
N VAL A 137 21.47 20.91 -18.19
CA VAL A 137 22.26 19.71 -18.49
C VAL A 137 23.75 20.06 -18.32
N VAL A 138 24.45 19.32 -17.47
CA VAL A 138 25.91 19.44 -17.23
C VAL A 138 26.68 18.57 -18.22
N THR A 139 26.30 17.29 -18.30
CA THR A 139 26.87 16.31 -19.21
C THR A 139 25.79 15.35 -19.70
N SER A 140 26.00 14.79 -20.89
CA SER A 140 25.26 13.63 -21.36
C SER A 140 26.22 12.64 -22.01
N THR A 141 26.04 11.35 -21.75
CA THR A 141 26.73 10.27 -22.44
C THR A 141 25.74 9.60 -23.42
N PRO A 142 26.20 9.13 -24.59
CA PRO A 142 25.42 8.23 -25.43
C PRO A 142 24.96 6.98 -24.67
N ALA A 143 24.03 6.24 -25.26
CA ALA A 143 23.60 4.96 -24.73
C ALA A 143 24.78 3.98 -24.62
N ASP A 144 25.01 3.45 -23.42
CA ASP A 144 26.00 2.40 -23.18
C ASP A 144 25.56 1.13 -23.95
N PRO A 145 26.44 0.51 -24.75
CA PRO A 145 26.06 -0.58 -25.65
C PRO A 145 25.73 -1.90 -24.93
N ALA A 146 26.05 -2.05 -23.64
CA ALA A 146 25.72 -3.23 -22.86
C ALA A 146 24.38 -3.10 -22.12
N THR A 147 23.99 -1.87 -21.74
CA THR A 147 22.75 -1.58 -20.99
C THR A 147 21.64 -0.97 -21.84
N GLY A 148 21.97 -0.34 -22.98
CA GLY A 148 21.06 0.44 -23.80
C GLY A 148 20.65 1.78 -23.17
N MET A 149 21.24 2.19 -22.04
CA MET A 149 20.88 3.42 -21.33
C MET A 149 21.89 4.54 -21.58
N ALA A 150 21.39 5.70 -22.00
CA ALA A 150 22.12 6.98 -21.95
C ALA A 150 22.13 7.52 -20.52
N THR A 151 23.15 8.30 -20.16
CA THR A 151 23.19 9.02 -18.88
C THR A 151 23.13 10.52 -19.12
N VAL A 152 22.27 11.23 -18.41
CA VAL A 152 22.14 12.69 -18.47
C VAL A 152 22.27 13.25 -17.06
N VAL A 153 23.24 14.12 -16.83
CA VAL A 153 23.41 14.81 -15.55
C VAL A 153 22.80 16.20 -15.67
N VAL A 154 21.78 16.48 -14.86
CA VAL A 154 21.17 17.80 -14.71
C VAL A 154 21.61 18.40 -13.38
N ARG A 155 22.00 19.68 -13.37
CA ARG A 155 22.28 20.43 -12.14
C ARG A 155 21.16 21.42 -11.85
N ARG A 156 20.67 21.41 -10.62
CA ARG A 156 19.68 22.34 -10.04
C ARG A 156 20.20 22.87 -8.69
N PRO A 157 19.99 24.15 -8.32
CA PRO A 157 20.36 24.67 -7.00
C PRO A 157 19.77 23.88 -5.83
N ILE A 158 20.41 23.95 -4.66
CA ILE A 158 19.89 23.38 -3.40
C ILE A 158 18.73 24.22 -2.87
N ALA A 159 18.89 25.54 -2.84
CA ALA A 159 17.85 26.46 -2.41
C ALA A 159 16.72 26.54 -3.44
N ALA A 160 15.52 26.87 -2.96
CA ALA A 160 14.42 27.30 -3.81
C ALA A 160 14.69 28.74 -4.30
N ASP A 161 14.69 28.96 -5.62
CA ASP A 161 14.89 30.31 -6.19
C ASP A 161 13.58 31.12 -6.25
N THR A 162 12.43 30.45 -6.15
CA THR A 162 11.10 31.09 -6.14
C THR A 162 10.20 30.43 -5.08
N PRO A 163 9.10 31.07 -4.62
CA PRO A 163 8.15 30.46 -3.69
C PRO A 163 7.45 29.19 -4.20
N SER A 164 7.53 28.91 -5.50
CA SER A 164 7.02 27.70 -6.13
C SER A 164 8.06 26.58 -6.32
N ASP A 165 9.34 26.90 -6.10
CA ASP A 165 10.44 25.94 -6.16
C ASP A 165 10.53 25.20 -4.83
N LEU A 166 10.87 23.91 -4.85
CA LEU A 166 11.11 23.14 -3.63
C LEU A 166 12.61 23.04 -3.32
N ALA A 167 13.00 23.31 -2.08
CA ALA A 167 14.41 23.22 -1.67
C ALA A 167 14.83 21.74 -1.51
N PHE A 168 16.08 21.42 -1.85
CA PHE A 168 16.67 20.15 -1.46
C PHE A 168 17.05 20.19 0.02
N GLU A 169 16.66 19.15 0.76
CA GLU A 169 16.92 19.01 2.19
C GLU A 169 17.82 17.80 2.45
N ASN A 170 18.53 17.80 3.58
CA ASN A 170 19.36 16.66 3.98
C ASN A 170 18.56 15.59 4.73
N THR A 171 17.45 15.18 4.12
CA THR A 171 16.53 14.13 4.57
C THR A 171 16.02 13.36 3.36
N ASP A 172 15.33 12.23 3.56
CA ASP A 172 14.68 11.52 2.47
C ASP A 172 13.45 12.30 1.97
N GLN A 173 13.61 12.99 0.83
CA GLN A 173 12.53 13.73 0.20
C GLN A 173 11.81 12.85 -0.83
N TRP A 174 10.52 13.14 -1.05
CA TRP A 174 9.74 12.49 -2.10
C TRP A 174 10.05 13.04 -3.47
N PHE A 175 10.10 12.15 -4.45
CA PHE A 175 10.18 12.47 -5.87
C PHE A 175 9.06 11.78 -6.63
N VAL A 176 8.38 12.50 -7.51
CA VAL A 176 7.55 11.93 -8.58
C VAL A 176 8.39 11.68 -9.83
N TRP A 177 7.97 10.72 -10.63
CA TRP A 177 8.54 10.48 -11.96
C TRP A 177 7.45 10.13 -12.97
N ALA A 178 7.73 10.42 -14.24
CA ALA A 178 6.89 10.04 -15.36
C ALA A 178 7.74 9.87 -16.64
N LEU A 179 7.27 9.09 -17.60
CA LEU A 179 7.93 8.95 -18.90
C LEU A 179 6.96 8.61 -20.04
N TYR A 180 7.41 8.89 -21.26
CA TYR A 180 6.75 8.56 -22.51
C TYR A 180 7.79 8.05 -23.50
N ASP A 181 7.74 6.77 -23.88
CA ASP A 181 8.74 6.11 -24.72
C ASP A 181 8.34 6.02 -26.21
N SER A 182 8.22 7.19 -26.84
CA SER A 182 8.11 7.30 -28.31
C SER A 182 8.78 8.56 -28.81
N GLU A 183 9.40 8.46 -29.98
CA GLU A 183 10.00 9.58 -30.71
C GLU A 183 8.97 10.66 -31.10
N GLY A 184 9.47 11.82 -31.55
CA GLY A 184 8.64 12.93 -32.05
C GLY A 184 8.20 13.94 -30.99
N VAL A 185 8.80 13.90 -29.80
CA VAL A 185 8.59 14.88 -28.73
C VAL A 185 9.34 16.19 -29.00
N SER A 186 8.78 17.31 -28.55
CA SER A 186 9.41 18.64 -28.59
C SER A 186 8.84 19.54 -27.50
N THR A 187 9.47 20.70 -27.26
CA THR A 187 8.94 21.75 -26.35
C THR A 187 7.43 22.02 -26.47
N SER A 188 6.87 21.97 -27.68
CA SER A 188 5.46 22.24 -27.99
C SER A 188 4.59 20.98 -28.14
N ALA A 189 5.18 19.79 -28.16
CA ALA A 189 4.51 18.51 -28.31
C ALA A 189 5.04 17.51 -27.28
N LEU A 190 4.46 17.54 -26.08
CA LEU A 190 4.75 16.63 -24.97
C LEU A 190 3.50 15.78 -24.68
N PRO A 191 3.42 14.54 -25.21
CA PRO A 191 2.28 13.65 -25.01
C PRO A 191 2.10 13.25 -23.54
N PHE A 192 0.93 12.72 -23.18
CA PHE A 192 0.72 12.13 -21.85
C PHE A 192 1.69 10.97 -21.60
N HIS A 193 2.22 10.89 -20.37
CA HIS A 193 3.06 9.78 -19.93
C HIS A 193 2.31 8.44 -19.99
N GLU A 194 3.05 7.37 -20.27
CA GLU A 194 2.53 6.00 -20.23
C GLU A 194 2.86 5.28 -18.92
N ALA A 195 3.94 5.68 -18.25
CA ALA A 195 4.36 5.18 -16.94
C ALA A 195 4.71 6.35 -16.02
N TYR A 196 4.38 6.20 -14.73
CA TYR A 196 4.60 7.20 -13.69
C TYR A 196 4.58 6.56 -12.29
N GLY A 197 5.05 7.29 -11.29
CA GLY A 197 5.02 6.89 -9.89
C GLY A 197 5.78 7.86 -8.98
N SER A 198 6.23 7.36 -7.83
CA SER A 198 7.09 8.12 -6.90
C SER A 198 8.15 7.23 -6.23
N PHE A 199 9.17 7.86 -5.65
CA PHE A 199 10.21 7.24 -4.82
C PHE A 199 10.72 8.24 -3.78
N GLN A 200 11.50 7.80 -2.78
CA GLN A 200 12.20 8.69 -1.85
C GLN A 200 13.72 8.66 -2.11
N TYR A 201 14.39 9.79 -1.84
CA TYR A 201 15.83 9.91 -1.96
C TYR A 201 16.37 11.09 -1.14
N ASN A 202 17.42 10.90 -0.31
CA ASN A 202 18.19 12.02 0.24
C ASN A 202 19.25 12.50 -0.75
N ALA A 203 18.96 13.58 -1.47
CA ALA A 203 19.83 14.13 -2.50
C ALA A 203 21.13 14.77 -1.97
N LEU A 204 21.17 15.11 -0.68
CA LEU A 204 22.29 15.82 -0.04
C LEU A 204 23.18 14.94 0.83
N ALA A 205 22.83 13.66 1.03
CA ALA A 205 23.60 12.67 1.80
C ALA A 205 24.94 12.28 1.17
N TYR A 206 25.14 12.57 -0.12
CA TYR A 206 26.33 12.19 -0.88
C TYR A 206 26.90 13.41 -1.60
N VAL A 207 28.22 13.44 -1.77
CA VAL A 207 28.92 14.43 -2.59
C VAL A 207 29.29 13.77 -3.93
N ALA A 208 29.03 14.46 -5.03
CA ALA A 208 29.46 14.02 -6.35
C ALA A 208 30.99 14.00 -6.39
N SER A 209 31.56 12.86 -6.78
CA SER A 209 33.00 12.79 -7.04
C SER A 209 33.35 13.83 -8.11
N GLU A 210 34.34 14.68 -7.85
CA GLU A 210 34.95 15.44 -8.93
C GLU A 210 35.44 14.45 -9.97
N THR A 211 34.91 14.55 -11.19
CA THR A 211 35.55 13.94 -12.35
C THR A 211 36.83 14.73 -12.58
N VAL A 212 37.92 14.26 -11.99
CA VAL A 212 39.26 14.77 -12.22
C VAL A 212 39.44 14.90 -13.74
N PRO A 213 39.63 16.11 -14.28
CA PRO A 213 39.80 16.29 -15.72
C PRO A 213 41.00 15.46 -16.15
N ASN A 214 40.79 14.55 -17.11
CA ASN A 214 41.75 13.53 -17.51
C ASN A 214 43.10 14.18 -17.81
N PRO A 215 44.15 13.94 -17.00
CA PRO A 215 45.39 14.71 -17.09
C PRO A 215 46.08 14.47 -18.43
N GLU A 216 46.46 15.57 -19.08
CA GLU A 216 47.22 15.52 -20.32
C GLU A 216 48.58 14.82 -20.09
N PRO A 217 48.98 13.84 -20.93
CA PRO A 217 50.08 12.94 -20.60
C PRO A 217 51.45 13.62 -20.77
N THR A 218 52.02 14.11 -19.67
CA THR A 218 53.40 14.64 -19.58
C THR A 218 54.18 14.01 -18.41
N PRO A 219 55.54 14.07 -18.38
CA PRO A 219 56.33 12.85 -18.30
C PRO A 219 56.90 12.55 -16.91
N THR A 220 57.24 11.29 -16.68
CA THR A 220 57.86 10.75 -15.46
C THR A 220 59.17 11.46 -15.07
N PRO A 221 59.29 11.92 -13.81
CA PRO A 221 60.58 12.23 -13.19
C PRO A 221 60.92 11.28 -12.03
N ALA A 222 62.21 11.26 -11.71
CA ALA A 222 62.90 10.29 -10.88
C ALA A 222 62.49 10.18 -9.40
N LYS A 223 62.41 8.93 -8.97
CA LYS A 223 62.79 8.34 -7.67
C LYS A 223 63.82 9.12 -6.82
N GLY A 224 63.47 9.41 -5.56
CA GLY A 224 64.41 9.44 -4.43
C GLY A 224 64.21 10.58 -3.41
N GLU A 225 63.80 10.24 -2.18
CA GLU A 225 64.56 10.48 -0.93
C GLU A 225 63.86 9.83 0.29
N ALA A 226 64.57 9.75 1.42
CA ALA A 226 64.26 8.92 2.59
C ALA A 226 64.16 9.78 3.88
N PRO A 227 63.77 9.22 5.06
CA PRO A 227 63.07 9.99 6.10
C PRO A 227 64.00 10.63 7.15
N VAL A 228 63.44 11.59 7.90
CA VAL A 228 64.07 12.21 9.07
C VAL A 228 63.39 11.69 10.36
N GLU A 229 64.18 11.16 11.28
CA GLU A 229 63.76 10.76 12.62
C GLU A 229 63.73 11.95 13.60
N GLY A 230 62.89 11.83 14.64
CA GLY A 230 63.26 12.32 15.98
C GLY A 230 62.20 13.15 16.71
N GLU A 231 61.49 12.53 17.66
CA GLU A 231 61.33 13.10 19.00
C GLU A 231 61.01 12.02 20.06
N ALA A 232 61.26 12.35 21.33
CA ALA A 232 61.53 11.40 22.43
C ALA A 232 60.28 11.07 23.30
N PRO A 233 60.31 10.04 24.17
CA PRO A 233 59.10 9.51 24.81
C PRO A 233 58.69 10.27 26.08
N ALA A 234 57.38 10.41 26.30
CA ALA A 234 56.79 10.93 27.54
C ALA A 234 56.31 9.80 28.46
N GLU A 235 56.36 10.03 29.77
CA GLU A 235 56.23 9.02 30.82
C GLU A 235 54.83 8.40 30.98
N ASP A 236 54.82 7.10 31.34
CA ASP A 236 53.64 6.38 31.84
C ASP A 236 53.16 6.98 33.17
N VAL A 237 51.95 7.56 33.17
CA VAL A 237 51.20 7.85 34.41
C VAL A 237 49.89 7.09 34.36
N ALA A 238 49.84 5.96 35.07
CA ALA A 238 48.66 5.11 35.15
C ALA A 238 47.45 5.91 35.71
N PRO A 239 46.32 6.02 34.97
CA PRO A 239 45.17 6.78 35.45
C PRO A 239 44.53 6.08 36.64
N VAL A 240 44.45 6.79 37.77
CA VAL A 240 43.72 6.34 38.97
C VAL A 240 42.25 6.15 38.60
N VAL A 241 41.84 4.90 38.42
CA VAL A 241 40.46 4.51 38.09
C VAL A 241 39.56 4.89 39.27
N LYS A 242 38.95 6.08 39.19
CA LYS A 242 37.83 6.44 40.06
C LYS A 242 36.74 5.40 39.87
N ARG A 243 36.39 4.69 40.94
CA ARG A 243 35.33 3.67 40.94
C ARG A 243 34.06 4.29 40.33
N PRO A 244 33.47 3.72 39.27
CA PRO A 244 32.30 4.30 38.61
C PRO A 244 31.19 4.57 39.62
N LEU A 245 30.52 5.72 39.47
CA LEU A 245 29.34 6.03 40.27
C LEU A 245 28.27 4.97 39.99
N GLU A 246 27.80 4.29 41.03
CA GLU A 246 26.93 3.13 40.89
C GLU A 246 25.53 3.58 40.46
N VAL A 247 25.24 3.49 39.15
CA VAL A 247 23.95 3.89 38.58
C VAL A 247 22.87 2.94 39.08
N ALA A 248 21.82 3.49 39.69
CA ALA A 248 20.73 2.71 40.27
C ALA A 248 19.96 1.93 39.19
N GLU A 249 20.31 0.66 39.02
CA GLU A 249 19.66 -0.23 38.06
C GLU A 249 18.26 -0.66 38.55
N LYS A 250 17.25 -0.48 37.69
CA LYS A 250 15.87 -0.89 37.96
C LYS A 250 15.49 -2.10 37.10
N CYS A 251 15.56 -3.29 37.69
CA CYS A 251 14.95 -4.48 37.10
C CYS A 251 13.42 -4.39 37.20
N VAL A 252 12.74 -4.32 36.06
CA VAL A 252 11.28 -4.19 35.95
C VAL A 252 10.58 -5.53 35.67
N ASP A 253 11.34 -6.51 35.15
CA ASP A 253 11.00 -7.92 35.02
C ASP A 253 12.32 -8.73 35.05
N PRO A 254 12.34 -10.02 35.46
CA PRO A 254 13.56 -10.85 35.41
C PRO A 254 14.29 -10.93 34.06
N MET A 255 13.66 -10.55 32.95
CA MET A 255 14.28 -10.47 31.62
C MET A 255 14.59 -9.03 31.15
N LEU A 256 14.29 -8.01 31.96
CA LEU A 256 14.43 -6.59 31.57
C LEU A 256 14.81 -5.70 32.77
N CYS A 257 16.02 -5.17 32.74
CA CYS A 257 16.50 -4.12 33.65
C CYS A 257 16.85 -2.84 32.88
N VAL A 258 16.59 -1.70 33.51
CA VAL A 258 16.73 -0.37 32.91
C VAL A 258 17.48 0.54 33.89
N SER A 259 18.44 1.31 33.38
CA SER A 259 19.05 2.43 34.09
C SER A 259 19.20 3.62 33.15
N MET A 260 19.19 4.82 33.71
CA MET A 260 19.35 6.07 32.96
C MET A 260 20.33 6.97 33.70
N GLN A 261 21.19 7.63 32.94
CA GLN A 261 22.14 8.62 33.44
C GLN A 261 22.32 9.74 32.42
N VAL A 262 22.72 10.92 32.89
CA VAL A 262 23.23 12.00 32.03
C VAL A 262 24.44 11.47 31.25
N ALA A 263 24.45 11.64 29.93
CA ALA A 263 25.57 11.22 29.10
C ALA A 263 26.84 12.03 29.48
N PRO A 264 27.99 11.38 29.75
CA PRO A 264 29.20 12.08 30.17
C PRO A 264 29.61 13.21 29.20
N GLY A 265 29.90 14.40 29.75
CA GLY A 265 30.28 15.58 28.98
C GLY A 265 29.13 16.35 28.31
N SER A 266 27.89 15.85 28.35
CA SER A 266 26.73 16.52 27.70
C SER A 266 26.16 17.74 28.42
N GLY A 267 26.70 18.12 29.58
CA GLY A 267 26.08 19.13 30.46
C GLY A 267 24.71 18.75 31.03
N GLY A 268 24.18 17.55 30.71
CA GLY A 268 22.80 17.14 30.99
C GLY A 268 21.80 17.52 29.91
N ASP A 269 22.25 17.85 28.69
CA ASP A 269 21.38 17.98 27.51
C ASP A 269 21.09 16.63 26.82
N VAL A 270 21.73 15.53 27.27
CA VAL A 270 21.60 14.19 26.69
C VAL A 270 21.55 13.12 27.78
N VAL A 271 20.69 12.11 27.62
CA VAL A 271 20.54 10.96 28.52
C VAL A 271 20.95 9.67 27.80
N ASP A 272 21.78 8.86 28.47
CA ASP A 272 22.08 7.49 28.07
C ASP A 272 21.13 6.53 28.82
N LEU A 273 20.19 5.95 28.07
CA LEU A 273 19.30 4.87 28.52
C LEU A 273 20.02 3.53 28.32
N THR A 274 20.35 2.85 29.42
CA THR A 274 20.92 1.50 29.41
C THR A 274 19.83 0.47 29.68
N ILE A 275 19.63 -0.44 28.72
CA ILE A 275 18.69 -1.56 28.79
C ILE A 275 19.50 -2.85 28.85
N ARG A 276 19.29 -3.65 29.90
CA ARG A 276 19.84 -5.01 30.01
C ARG A 276 18.71 -6.00 29.84
N THR A 277 18.82 -6.87 28.84
CA THR A 277 17.74 -7.81 28.52
C THR A 277 18.21 -9.14 27.96
N SER A 278 17.51 -10.21 28.34
CA SER A 278 17.63 -11.55 27.75
C SER A 278 16.50 -11.84 26.74
N VAL A 279 15.64 -10.86 26.44
CA VAL A 279 14.54 -10.97 25.47
C VAL A 279 15.08 -11.16 24.06
N LYS A 280 14.51 -12.12 23.34
CA LYS A 280 14.89 -12.51 21.97
C LYS A 280 14.27 -11.65 20.87
N GLY A 281 13.08 -11.10 21.13
CA GLY A 281 12.30 -10.32 20.17
C GLY A 281 12.52 -8.83 20.30
N TRP A 282 11.49 -8.14 20.82
CA TRP A 282 11.53 -6.69 21.00
C TRP A 282 11.30 -6.28 22.44
N VAL A 283 11.93 -5.19 22.86
CA VAL A 283 11.75 -4.50 24.13
C VAL A 283 11.39 -3.04 23.88
N ALA A 284 10.57 -2.45 24.73
CA ALA A 284 10.24 -1.02 24.68
C ALA A 284 10.21 -0.41 26.07
N VAL A 285 10.75 0.79 26.18
CA VAL A 285 10.70 1.65 27.38
C VAL A 285 10.19 3.00 26.91
N GLY A 286 9.15 3.53 27.55
CA GLY A 286 8.58 4.81 27.18
C GLY A 286 8.32 5.72 28.37
N LEU A 287 8.55 7.01 28.18
CA LEU A 287 8.28 8.07 29.13
C LEU A 287 6.78 8.40 29.07
N GLY A 288 6.11 8.34 30.23
CA GLY A 288 4.67 8.56 30.34
C GLY A 288 3.97 7.68 31.38
N SER A 289 2.83 8.16 31.88
CA SER A 289 2.04 7.45 32.91
C SER A 289 1.30 6.21 32.40
N ASN A 290 1.12 6.08 31.08
CA ASN A 290 0.41 5.01 30.42
C ASN A 290 0.78 4.98 28.92
N MET A 291 0.33 3.97 28.17
CA MET A 291 0.68 3.82 26.75
C MET A 291 0.13 4.93 25.85
N ARG A 292 -0.98 5.59 26.22
CA ARG A 292 -1.50 6.75 25.48
C ARG A 292 -0.64 7.97 25.81
N GLN A 293 -0.18 8.67 24.77
CA GLN A 293 0.76 9.80 24.78
C GLN A 293 2.18 9.45 25.28
N ALA A 294 2.54 8.16 25.35
CA ALA A 294 3.91 7.78 25.67
C ALA A 294 4.87 8.08 24.51
N ASP A 295 6.00 8.68 24.86
CA ASP A 295 7.22 8.77 24.06
C ASP A 295 7.99 7.46 24.31
N VAL A 296 8.16 6.63 23.28
CA VAL A 296 8.59 5.23 23.41
C VAL A 296 9.87 4.97 22.61
N LEU A 297 10.91 4.49 23.28
CA LEU A 297 12.06 3.86 22.65
C LEU A 297 11.79 2.36 22.50
N MET A 298 11.79 1.88 21.26
CA MET A 298 11.51 0.49 20.90
C MET A 298 12.74 -0.12 20.22
N LEU A 299 13.15 -1.31 20.67
CA LEU A 299 14.33 -2.01 20.19
C LEU A 299 13.96 -3.44 19.80
N TRP A 300 14.45 -3.91 18.66
CA TRP A 300 14.28 -5.30 18.18
C TRP A 300 15.57 -5.78 17.51
N ARG A 301 15.63 -7.07 17.18
CA ARG A 301 16.73 -7.65 16.40
C ARG A 301 16.34 -7.77 14.94
N GLU A 302 17.23 -7.35 14.04
CA GLU A 302 17.07 -7.48 12.60
C GLU A 302 18.39 -8.02 12.02
N SER A 303 18.34 -9.18 11.36
CA SER A 303 19.52 -9.92 10.90
C SER A 303 20.60 -10.11 11.99
N GLY A 304 20.18 -10.32 13.24
CA GLY A 304 21.05 -10.53 14.40
C GLY A 304 21.65 -9.25 15.02
N LYS A 305 21.43 -8.07 14.43
CA LYS A 305 21.84 -6.77 15.00
C LYS A 305 20.66 -6.13 15.74
N TRP A 306 20.93 -5.36 16.79
CA TRP A 306 19.88 -4.55 17.42
C TRP A 306 19.61 -3.29 16.59
N THR A 307 18.33 -3.02 16.36
CA THR A 307 17.80 -1.78 15.77
C THR A 307 17.04 -1.03 16.86
N VAL A 308 17.11 0.30 16.85
CA VAL A 308 16.31 1.19 17.72
C VAL A 308 15.40 2.06 16.86
N SER A 309 14.21 2.37 17.38
CA SER A 309 13.33 3.39 16.83
C SER A 309 12.68 4.18 17.96
N HIS A 310 12.70 5.49 17.82
CA HIS A 310 11.89 6.41 18.61
C HIS A 310 10.46 6.42 18.04
N ARG A 311 9.45 6.34 18.91
CA ARG A 311 8.05 6.15 18.54
C ARG A 311 7.12 6.93 19.46
N HIS A 312 6.05 7.52 18.94
CA HIS A 312 4.99 8.12 19.75
C HIS A 312 3.74 7.25 19.75
N SER A 313 3.12 7.10 20.92
CA SER A 313 2.02 6.17 21.13
C SER A 313 0.70 6.90 21.39
N THR A 314 -0.14 7.07 20.36
CA THR A 314 -1.41 7.81 20.46
C THR A 314 -2.57 7.02 21.09
N ALA A 315 -2.44 5.69 21.21
CA ALA A 315 -3.51 4.77 21.60
C ALA A 315 -2.96 3.51 22.31
N ARG A 316 -3.70 2.38 22.25
CA ARG A 316 -3.27 1.05 22.72
C ARG A 316 -2.82 0.13 21.57
N THR A 317 -2.43 0.72 20.46
CA THR A 317 -1.93 0.05 19.25
C THR A 317 -0.40 0.01 19.25
N LEU A 318 0.21 -0.53 18.20
CA LEU A 318 1.65 -0.34 17.96
C LEU A 318 1.95 1.17 17.90
N PRO A 319 2.94 1.69 18.65
CA PRO A 319 3.34 3.09 18.56
C PRO A 319 3.81 3.45 17.15
N GLY A 320 3.39 4.61 16.64
CA GLY A 320 3.84 5.13 15.36
C GLY A 320 5.28 5.59 15.44
N VAL A 321 6.03 5.49 14.34
CA VAL A 321 7.42 5.99 14.28
C VAL A 321 7.40 7.50 14.51
N ALA A 322 8.23 8.00 15.42
CA ALA A 322 8.34 9.43 15.69
C ALA A 322 8.92 10.14 14.45
N GLN A 323 8.37 11.30 14.10
CA GLN A 323 8.83 12.11 12.96
C GLN A 323 10.35 12.40 13.04
N PHE A 324 10.87 12.57 14.26
CA PHE A 324 12.29 12.76 14.51
C PHE A 324 12.89 11.54 15.21
N GLN A 325 13.81 10.85 14.54
CA GLN A 325 14.61 9.77 15.12
C GLN A 325 15.82 10.34 15.89
N ASN A 326 15.55 11.01 17.00
CA ASN A 326 16.56 11.59 17.90
C ASN A 326 17.15 10.58 18.92
N ALA A 327 16.91 9.28 18.72
CA ALA A 327 17.44 8.22 19.58
C ALA A 327 18.42 7.33 18.81
N ASN A 328 19.69 7.34 19.23
CA ASN A 328 20.77 6.62 18.56
C ASN A 328 21.32 5.47 19.40
N LEU A 329 21.56 4.32 18.77
CA LEU A 329 22.20 3.16 19.38
C LEU A 329 23.71 3.42 19.51
N THR A 330 24.20 3.69 20.72
CA THR A 330 25.61 4.05 20.93
C THR A 330 26.50 2.86 21.29
N ARG A 331 25.95 1.84 21.98
CA ARG A 331 26.71 0.66 22.39
C ARG A 331 25.83 -0.56 22.54
N VAL A 332 26.31 -1.70 22.05
CA VAL A 332 25.76 -3.02 22.36
C VAL A 332 26.89 -3.87 22.94
N ILE A 333 26.67 -4.44 24.12
CA ILE A 333 27.57 -5.40 24.76
C ILE A 333 26.80 -6.73 24.81
N PRO A 334 27.19 -7.74 24.02
CA PRO A 334 26.56 -9.06 24.08
C PRO A 334 26.77 -9.69 25.48
N ALA A 335 25.94 -10.67 25.82
CA ALA A 335 26.09 -11.40 27.07
C ALA A 335 27.34 -12.29 27.05
N ASP A 336 28.17 -12.22 28.09
CA ASP A 336 29.41 -13.01 28.22
C ASP A 336 29.16 -14.52 28.41
N VAL A 337 27.92 -14.91 28.72
CA VAL A 337 27.50 -16.31 28.89
C VAL A 337 26.18 -16.59 28.15
N PRO A 338 25.98 -17.81 27.60
CA PRO A 338 24.69 -18.22 27.03
C PRO A 338 23.56 -18.06 28.05
N GLY A 339 22.51 -17.31 27.68
CA GLY A 339 21.38 -16.98 28.56
C GLY A 339 21.56 -15.76 29.45
N GLY A 340 22.72 -15.10 29.43
CA GLY A 340 22.92 -13.80 30.09
C GLY A 340 22.18 -12.65 29.39
N MET A 341 22.08 -11.51 30.07
CA MET A 341 21.49 -10.30 29.50
C MET A 341 22.45 -9.58 28.55
N THR A 342 21.97 -9.22 27.36
CA THR A 342 22.64 -8.26 26.48
C THR A 342 22.45 -6.86 27.05
N THR A 343 23.52 -6.06 27.10
CA THR A 343 23.45 -4.65 27.51
C THR A 343 23.40 -3.76 26.28
N ILE A 344 22.43 -2.85 26.22
CA ILE A 344 22.19 -1.96 25.10
C ILE A 344 22.13 -0.53 25.63
N VAL A 345 22.89 0.39 25.03
CA VAL A 345 22.86 1.80 25.39
C VAL A 345 22.27 2.59 24.22
N VAL A 346 21.18 3.29 24.49
CA VAL A 346 20.51 4.22 23.58
C VAL A 346 20.72 5.62 24.12
N ARG A 347 21.16 6.53 23.26
CA ARG A 347 21.37 7.94 23.58
C ARG A 347 20.27 8.77 22.97
N ARG A 348 19.64 9.65 23.75
CA ARG A 348 18.66 10.64 23.27
C ARG A 348 18.79 11.98 24.00
N PRO A 349 18.33 13.08 23.39
CA PRO A 349 18.21 14.38 24.05
C PRO A 349 17.46 14.31 25.38
N ALA A 350 17.89 15.17 26.32
CA ALA A 350 17.23 15.35 27.61
C ALA A 350 15.97 16.24 27.48
N LYS A 351 16.00 17.20 26.56
CA LYS A 351 14.88 18.09 26.23
C LYS A 351 13.97 17.43 25.19
N ALA A 352 12.69 17.78 25.21
CA ALA A 352 11.79 17.48 24.10
C ALA A 352 12.19 18.33 22.89
N GLU A 353 12.45 17.71 21.74
CA GLU A 353 12.75 18.41 20.49
C GLU A 353 11.49 18.61 19.63
N HIS A 354 10.41 17.92 19.96
CA HIS A 354 9.11 18.00 19.30
C HIS A 354 7.96 18.04 20.32
N SER A 355 6.78 18.53 19.92
CA SER A 355 5.61 18.70 20.80
C SER A 355 5.05 17.38 21.36
N LEU A 356 5.38 16.26 20.72
CA LEU A 356 4.99 14.90 21.11
C LEU A 356 6.09 14.15 21.91
N ASP A 357 7.28 14.74 22.02
CA ASP A 357 8.39 14.19 22.80
C ASP A 357 8.19 14.59 24.27
N GLN A 358 8.56 13.72 25.21
CA GLN A 358 8.56 14.08 26.62
C GLN A 358 10.00 14.41 27.07
N ALA A 359 10.17 15.59 27.66
CA ALA A 359 11.44 15.99 28.25
C ALA A 359 11.72 15.16 29.51
N PHE A 360 12.99 14.80 29.73
CA PHE A 360 13.43 14.35 31.03
C PHE A 360 13.50 15.56 31.99
N VAL A 361 12.98 15.39 33.20
CA VAL A 361 13.03 16.39 34.27
C VAL A 361 13.72 15.81 35.50
N ASP A 362 14.32 16.66 36.32
CA ASP A 362 15.04 16.24 37.53
C ASP A 362 14.08 15.99 38.70
N GLN A 363 13.19 15.04 38.47
CA GLN A 363 12.25 14.48 39.44
C GLN A 363 11.82 13.08 38.99
N ASP A 364 11.16 12.36 39.87
CA ASP A 364 10.63 11.02 39.60
C ASP A 364 9.56 11.05 38.49
N GLN A 365 9.91 10.59 37.29
CA GLN A 365 9.00 10.50 36.15
C GLN A 365 8.43 9.09 35.98
N PRO A 366 7.15 8.96 35.57
CA PRO A 366 6.58 7.67 35.26
C PRO A 366 7.05 7.16 33.90
N PHE A 367 7.39 5.88 33.84
CA PHE A 367 7.72 5.16 32.62
C PHE A 367 6.80 3.95 32.44
N VAL A 368 6.47 3.64 31.19
CA VAL A 368 5.91 2.36 30.75
C VAL A 368 7.02 1.47 30.20
N TRP A 369 6.84 0.16 30.30
CA TRP A 369 7.68 -0.81 29.61
C TRP A 369 6.84 -1.94 29.03
N ALA A 370 7.33 -2.56 27.96
CA ALA A 370 6.75 -3.75 27.36
C ALA A 370 7.81 -4.57 26.61
N TYR A 371 7.56 -5.87 26.43
CA TYR A 371 8.38 -6.70 25.54
C TYR A 371 7.60 -7.89 24.96
N ALA A 372 8.13 -8.46 23.88
CA ALA A 372 7.71 -9.75 23.33
C ALA A 372 8.93 -10.66 23.15
N ASP A 373 8.96 -11.79 23.87
CA ASP A 373 10.05 -12.77 23.79
C ASP A 373 9.80 -13.81 22.70
N ARG A 374 10.01 -13.43 21.43
CA ARG A 374 9.90 -14.30 20.25
C ARG A 374 10.89 -13.86 19.17
N GLU A 375 11.45 -14.79 18.41
CA GLU A 375 12.49 -14.48 17.40
C GLU A 375 11.92 -13.97 16.06
N ASP A 376 10.60 -14.07 15.85
CA ASP A 376 9.86 -13.57 14.68
C ASP A 376 9.57 -12.06 14.78
N VAL A 377 10.63 -11.23 14.78
CA VAL A 377 10.51 -9.75 14.82
C VAL A 377 11.23 -9.05 13.67
N SER A 378 10.64 -7.96 13.18
CA SER A 378 11.24 -7.00 12.24
C SER A 378 10.61 -5.63 12.42
N ALA A 379 11.12 -4.59 11.73
CA ALA A 379 10.51 -3.25 11.75
C ALA A 379 9.02 -3.24 11.37
N THR A 380 8.60 -4.17 10.51
CA THR A 380 7.25 -4.36 9.96
C THR A 380 6.45 -5.48 10.62
N HIS A 381 7.05 -6.25 11.53
CA HIS A 381 6.39 -7.32 12.26
C HIS A 381 6.80 -7.31 13.73
N LEU A 382 6.08 -6.53 14.53
CA LEU A 382 6.26 -6.41 15.97
C LEU A 382 5.03 -7.03 16.65
N PRO A 383 5.08 -8.30 17.10
CA PRO A 383 3.94 -8.98 17.70
C PRO A 383 3.52 -8.30 19.02
N PHE A 384 2.26 -8.50 19.44
CA PHE A 384 1.79 -7.98 20.72
C PHE A 384 2.70 -8.43 21.88
N HIS A 385 3.00 -7.50 22.79
CA HIS A 385 3.77 -7.78 24.00
C HIS A 385 3.14 -8.92 24.82
N ASN A 386 3.96 -9.84 25.31
CA ASN A 386 3.52 -10.83 26.30
C ASN A 386 3.74 -10.32 27.75
N LYS A 387 4.56 -9.28 27.92
CA LYS A 387 4.89 -8.66 29.20
C LYS A 387 4.85 -7.13 29.10
N ARG A 388 4.32 -6.47 30.13
CA ARG A 388 4.27 -5.01 30.24
C ARG A 388 4.12 -4.56 31.70
N GLY A 389 4.49 -3.32 31.99
CA GLY A 389 4.29 -2.71 33.29
C GLY A 389 4.58 -1.22 33.30
N LYS A 390 4.76 -0.69 34.51
CA LYS A 390 5.15 0.70 34.76
C LYS A 390 6.23 0.75 35.84
N PHE A 391 7.05 1.78 35.82
CA PHE A 391 7.98 2.12 36.90
C PHE A 391 8.11 3.64 37.02
N VAL A 392 8.87 4.09 38.00
CA VAL A 392 9.20 5.50 38.21
C VAL A 392 10.73 5.61 38.31
N TYR A 393 11.29 6.65 37.71
CA TYR A 393 12.74 6.87 37.67
C TYR A 393 13.04 8.37 37.48
N ASN A 394 14.00 8.93 38.20
CA ASN A 394 14.58 10.24 37.88
C ASN A 394 15.87 10.05 37.06
N ALA A 395 15.79 10.32 35.76
CA ALA A 395 16.92 10.16 34.83
C ALA A 395 18.03 11.21 35.00
N LEU A 396 17.72 12.33 35.66
CA LEU A 396 18.63 13.46 35.85
C LEU A 396 19.19 13.58 37.28
N ALA A 397 18.75 12.73 38.23
CA ALA A 397 19.19 12.75 39.64
C ALA A 397 20.72 12.75 39.85
N GLN A 398 21.48 12.23 38.88
CA GLN A 398 22.95 12.18 38.94
C GLN A 398 23.64 13.50 38.54
N ARG A 399 22.90 14.53 38.13
CA ARG A 399 23.43 15.82 37.66
C ARG A 399 24.05 16.67 38.78
N GLY A 400 23.89 16.27 40.06
CA GLY A 400 24.30 17.07 41.22
C GLY A 400 24.68 16.29 42.48
N ALA A 401 25.66 15.38 42.39
CA ALA A 401 26.32 14.80 43.57
C ALA A 401 27.68 15.50 43.83
N PRO A 402 27.73 16.69 44.46
CA PRO A 402 28.98 17.23 45.00
C PRO A 402 29.49 16.34 46.15
N ALA A 403 30.81 16.36 46.40
CA ALA A 403 31.38 15.70 47.56
C ALA A 403 30.73 16.23 48.86
N PRO A 404 30.43 15.36 49.85
CA PRO A 404 29.57 15.73 50.97
C PRO A 404 30.21 16.79 51.87
N ALA A 405 29.62 17.99 51.86
CA ALA A 405 29.88 19.07 52.81
C ALA A 405 28.75 19.14 53.86
N PRO A 406 29.04 19.58 55.10
CA PRO A 406 28.09 19.48 56.22
C PRO A 406 26.87 20.41 56.08
N ALA A 407 25.74 19.95 56.60
CA ALA A 407 24.41 20.54 56.38
C ALA A 407 24.16 21.86 57.14
N PRO A 408 23.48 22.84 56.52
CA PRO A 408 22.84 23.95 57.20
C PRO A 408 21.29 23.86 57.24
N THR A 409 20.70 24.59 58.19
CA THR A 409 19.30 24.60 58.63
C THR A 409 18.32 25.27 57.64
N PRO A 410 17.03 24.84 57.54
CA PRO A 410 16.08 25.39 56.57
C PRO A 410 15.38 26.69 57.02
N ALA A 411 14.97 27.51 56.05
CA ALA A 411 14.15 28.73 56.21
C ALA A 411 12.79 28.61 55.48
N PRO A 412 11.77 29.40 55.86
CA PRO A 412 10.35 29.08 55.59
C PRO A 412 9.78 29.60 54.25
N ALA A 413 8.65 29.00 53.84
CA ALA A 413 7.98 29.23 52.55
C ALA A 413 7.10 30.49 52.47
N PRO A 414 6.91 31.09 51.27
CA PRO A 414 5.99 32.20 51.04
C PRO A 414 4.54 31.78 50.75
N ALA A 415 3.61 32.71 50.96
CA ALA A 415 2.15 32.51 50.90
C ALA A 415 1.53 32.74 49.49
N PRO A 416 0.32 32.23 49.19
CA PRO A 416 -0.29 32.28 47.85
C PRO A 416 -0.99 33.60 47.52
N ALA A 417 -1.07 33.92 46.23
CA ALA A 417 -1.70 35.13 45.68
C ALA A 417 -3.23 35.00 45.45
N PRO A 418 -4.00 36.10 45.45
CA PRO A 418 -5.46 36.09 45.39
C PRO A 418 -6.06 36.11 43.97
N ALA A 419 -7.34 35.73 43.86
CA ALA A 419 -8.10 35.61 42.61
C ALA A 419 -8.74 36.94 42.12
N PRO A 420 -9.02 37.09 40.81
CA PRO A 420 -9.60 38.31 40.22
C PRO A 420 -11.14 38.41 40.34
N PRO A 421 -11.73 39.62 40.22
CA PRO A 421 -13.15 39.89 40.49
C PRO A 421 -14.10 39.73 39.28
N ALA A 422 -15.41 39.65 39.56
CA ALA A 422 -16.48 39.42 38.59
C ALA A 422 -16.92 40.68 37.80
N ILE A 423 -17.50 40.46 36.62
CA ILE A 423 -17.98 41.49 35.67
C ILE A 423 -19.52 41.66 35.79
N PRO A 424 -20.09 42.89 35.64
CA PRO A 424 -21.54 43.13 35.80
C PRO A 424 -22.38 42.75 34.56
N ALA A 425 -23.68 42.51 34.78
CA ALA A 425 -24.65 42.18 33.73
C ALA A 425 -25.17 43.42 32.95
N LEU A 426 -25.57 43.21 31.70
CA LEU A 426 -26.31 44.16 30.86
C LEU A 426 -27.83 43.88 30.87
N PRO A 427 -28.69 44.87 30.57
CA PRO A 427 -30.15 44.76 30.65
C PRO A 427 -30.83 44.25 29.37
N GLU A 428 -32.04 43.70 29.53
CA GLU A 428 -32.93 43.26 28.44
C GLU A 428 -33.62 44.43 27.70
N PRO A 429 -33.98 44.27 26.41
CA PRO A 429 -34.85 45.19 25.68
C PRO A 429 -36.31 44.67 25.51
N ASP A 430 -37.24 45.63 25.37
CA ASP A 430 -38.70 45.45 25.42
C ASP A 430 -39.36 44.51 24.38
N GLU A 431 -40.52 43.99 24.80
CA GLU A 431 -41.40 43.06 24.08
C GLU A 431 -42.37 43.80 23.11
N GLN A 432 -42.55 43.27 21.89
CA GLN A 432 -43.58 43.73 20.94
C GLN A 432 -44.47 42.56 20.44
N PRO A 433 -45.76 42.83 20.11
CA PRO A 433 -46.80 41.81 20.13
C PRO A 433 -46.77 40.81 18.96
N HIS A 434 -47.06 39.55 19.28
CA HIS A 434 -46.82 38.41 18.41
C HIS A 434 -47.73 38.31 17.17
N LYS A 435 -47.10 38.32 16.00
CA LYS A 435 -47.54 37.50 14.85
C LYS A 435 -47.28 36.03 15.23
N LYS A 436 -48.27 35.13 15.14
CA LYS A 436 -48.10 33.70 15.51
C LYS A 436 -46.87 33.11 14.82
N ARG A 437 -45.80 32.90 15.61
CA ARG A 437 -44.53 32.36 15.12
C ARG A 437 -44.74 30.88 14.79
N PRO A 438 -44.26 30.37 13.64
CA PRO A 438 -44.24 28.93 13.41
C PRO A 438 -43.47 28.24 14.54
N THR A 439 -43.99 27.13 15.05
CA THR A 439 -43.27 26.30 16.03
C THR A 439 -41.91 25.91 15.44
N PRO A 440 -40.77 26.16 16.13
CA PRO A 440 -39.45 25.80 15.60
C PRO A 440 -39.38 24.29 15.36
N ARG A 441 -38.72 23.85 14.29
CA ARG A 441 -38.55 22.42 14.01
C ARG A 441 -37.56 21.80 15.01
N PRO A 442 -37.60 20.49 15.29
CA PRO A 442 -36.65 19.83 16.18
C PRO A 442 -35.18 20.10 15.81
N VAL A 443 -34.86 20.14 14.52
CA VAL A 443 -33.50 20.46 14.03
C VAL A 443 -33.06 21.91 14.31
N ASP A 444 -34.02 22.85 14.45
CA ASP A 444 -33.73 24.24 14.83
C ASP A 444 -33.31 24.34 16.31
N LYS A 445 -33.64 23.34 17.15
CA LYS A 445 -33.20 23.19 18.54
C LYS A 445 -31.89 22.39 18.70
N ALA A 446 -31.35 21.84 17.61
CA ALA A 446 -30.22 20.91 17.69
C ALA A 446 -28.86 21.56 17.96
N VAL A 447 -27.97 20.85 18.66
CA VAL A 447 -26.60 21.30 18.90
C VAL A 447 -25.91 21.53 17.55
N LYS A 448 -25.28 22.70 17.37
CA LYS A 448 -24.46 23.00 16.19
C LYS A 448 -23.03 22.56 16.49
N VAL A 449 -22.50 21.63 15.70
CA VAL A 449 -21.10 21.21 15.75
C VAL A 449 -20.41 21.72 14.49
N CYS A 450 -19.34 22.47 14.65
CA CYS A 450 -18.51 22.96 13.56
C CYS A 450 -17.19 22.19 13.56
N PRO A 451 -17.10 21.06 12.84
CA PRO A 451 -15.82 20.34 12.68
C PRO A 451 -14.73 21.16 11.97
N HIS A 452 -15.13 22.21 11.24
CA HIS A 452 -14.25 23.20 10.63
C HIS A 452 -14.94 24.58 10.70
N GLU A 453 -14.20 25.69 10.67
CA GLU A 453 -14.79 27.04 10.69
C GLU A 453 -15.78 27.27 9.51
N ARG A 454 -15.47 26.64 8.37
CA ARG A 454 -16.20 26.69 7.09
C ARG A 454 -17.26 25.60 6.91
N LEU A 455 -17.42 24.70 7.88
CA LEU A 455 -18.36 23.58 7.83
C LEU A 455 -18.96 23.31 9.20
N CYS A 456 -20.26 23.56 9.32
CA CYS A 456 -21.04 23.24 10.51
C CYS A 456 -22.22 22.33 10.19
N VAL A 457 -22.55 21.47 11.15
CA VAL A 457 -23.56 20.42 11.04
C VAL A 457 -24.52 20.48 12.22
N ARG A 458 -25.81 20.28 11.95
CA ARG A 458 -26.86 20.01 12.95
C ARG A 458 -27.63 18.77 12.51
N MET A 459 -27.89 17.86 13.43
CA MET A 459 -28.71 16.66 13.17
C MET A 459 -29.76 16.48 14.27
N ALA A 460 -30.98 16.14 13.86
CA ALA A 460 -32.07 15.77 14.75
C ALA A 460 -33.00 14.76 14.08
N ARG A 461 -33.77 13.99 14.86
CA ARG A 461 -34.93 13.28 14.33
C ARG A 461 -35.90 14.30 13.70
N ALA A 462 -36.40 13.99 12.50
CA ALA A 462 -37.37 14.84 11.84
C ALA A 462 -38.71 14.87 12.61
N GLY A 463 -39.52 15.91 12.40
CA GLY A 463 -40.80 16.10 13.11
C GLY A 463 -41.80 14.95 12.88
N LYS A 464 -42.89 14.89 13.67
CA LYS A 464 -43.83 13.76 13.78
C LYS A 464 -44.29 13.07 12.48
N GLN A 465 -44.37 13.78 11.35
CA GLN A 465 -44.72 13.20 10.04
C GLN A 465 -43.60 12.36 9.39
N HIS A 466 -42.37 12.44 9.92
CA HIS A 466 -41.14 11.83 9.42
C HIS A 466 -40.30 11.25 10.58
N ASP A 467 -40.94 10.73 11.62
CA ASP A 467 -40.31 10.19 12.84
C ASP A 467 -39.25 9.10 12.60
N LYS A 468 -39.28 8.46 11.43
CA LYS A 468 -38.33 7.44 10.95
C LYS A 468 -37.11 8.02 10.22
N ASP A 469 -37.02 9.33 10.07
CA ASP A 469 -35.94 10.03 9.37
C ASP A 469 -35.16 10.97 10.32
N VAL A 470 -33.91 11.26 9.95
CA VAL A 470 -33.06 12.33 10.51
C VAL A 470 -33.03 13.48 9.51
N GLU A 471 -33.24 14.70 10.01
CA GLU A 471 -32.94 15.93 9.30
C GLU A 471 -31.51 16.38 9.62
N LEU A 472 -30.71 16.53 8.57
CA LEU A 472 -29.30 16.93 8.60
C LEU A 472 -29.20 18.32 7.95
N VAL A 473 -28.86 19.33 8.72
CA VAL A 473 -28.57 20.69 8.22
C VAL A 473 -27.06 20.86 8.14
N VAL A 474 -26.56 21.06 6.93
CA VAL A 474 -25.17 21.43 6.65
C VAL A 474 -25.13 22.92 6.33
N GLN A 475 -24.36 23.68 7.10
CA GLN A 475 -24.08 25.10 6.85
C GLN A 475 -22.60 25.25 6.47
N THR A 476 -22.34 25.86 5.32
CA THR A 476 -21.01 25.96 4.71
C THR A 476 -20.94 27.06 3.65
N ASP A 477 -19.79 27.72 3.53
CA ASP A 477 -19.48 28.69 2.48
C ASP A 477 -18.57 28.10 1.37
N VAL A 478 -18.26 26.81 1.45
CA VAL A 478 -17.43 26.07 0.49
C VAL A 478 -18.09 26.07 -0.90
N LYS A 479 -17.32 26.45 -1.93
CA LYS A 479 -17.78 26.57 -3.32
C LYS A 479 -17.85 25.23 -4.04
N GLY A 480 -16.95 24.31 -3.69
CA GLY A 480 -16.81 23.01 -4.33
C GLY A 480 -17.77 21.96 -3.78
N TRP A 481 -17.22 20.95 -3.11
CA TRP A 481 -18.00 19.85 -2.55
C TRP A 481 -17.74 19.68 -1.06
N VAL A 482 -18.76 19.24 -0.33
CA VAL A 482 -18.73 18.89 1.10
C VAL A 482 -19.22 17.46 1.26
N ALA A 483 -18.63 16.70 2.17
CA ALA A 483 -19.05 15.37 2.54
C ALA A 483 -19.18 15.26 4.07
N VAL A 484 -20.26 14.61 4.52
CA VAL A 484 -20.45 14.19 5.91
C VAL A 484 -20.86 12.72 5.86
N GLY A 485 -20.16 11.87 6.59
CA GLY A 485 -20.42 10.44 6.60
C GLY A 485 -20.46 9.84 8.01
N LEU A 486 -21.31 8.85 8.20
CA LEU A 486 -21.40 8.09 9.45
C LEU A 486 -20.33 7.00 9.44
N GLY A 487 -19.49 6.97 10.48
CA GLY A 487 -18.34 6.05 10.61
C GLY A 487 -17.12 6.70 11.27
N SER A 488 -16.26 5.89 11.89
CA SER A 488 -15.03 6.35 12.57
C SER A 488 -13.82 6.51 11.64
N SER A 489 -13.96 6.16 10.37
CA SER A 489 -12.96 6.40 9.32
C SER A 489 -13.64 6.38 7.96
N MET A 490 -13.00 6.91 6.92
CA MET A 490 -13.51 6.80 5.55
C MET A 490 -13.71 5.35 5.11
N GLN A 491 -12.99 4.37 5.67
CA GLN A 491 -13.21 2.97 5.31
C GLN A 491 -14.51 2.44 5.94
N LYS A 492 -15.48 2.06 5.09
CA LYS A 492 -16.86 1.65 5.44
C LYS A 492 -17.77 2.79 5.89
N ALA A 493 -17.39 4.05 5.71
CA ALA A 493 -18.31 5.17 5.96
C ALA A 493 -19.50 5.16 4.99
N ASP A 494 -20.67 5.49 5.52
CA ASP A 494 -21.89 5.85 4.80
C ASP A 494 -21.86 7.37 4.58
N VAL A 495 -21.59 7.80 3.35
CA VAL A 495 -21.18 9.19 3.05
C VAL A 495 -22.27 9.91 2.26
N LEU A 496 -22.68 11.08 2.75
CA LEU A 496 -23.49 12.04 2.03
C LEU A 496 -22.57 13.11 1.44
N MET A 497 -22.42 13.12 0.12
CA MET A 497 -21.69 14.17 -0.61
C MET A 497 -22.65 15.21 -1.19
N LEU A 498 -22.29 16.48 -1.07
CA LEU A 498 -23.04 17.66 -1.50
C LEU A 498 -22.13 18.53 -2.37
N TRP A 499 -22.63 19.07 -3.48
CA TRP A 499 -21.92 20.06 -4.30
C TRP A 499 -22.92 20.97 -5.00
N ARG A 500 -22.45 22.06 -5.61
CA ARG A 500 -23.31 22.93 -6.43
C ARG A 500 -23.24 22.55 -7.91
N GLU A 501 -24.40 22.39 -8.54
CA GLU A 501 -24.54 22.15 -9.97
C GLU A 501 -25.56 23.16 -10.54
N SER A 502 -25.13 24.00 -11.48
CA SER A 502 -25.92 25.12 -12.01
C SER A 502 -26.53 26.02 -10.92
N GLY A 503 -25.77 26.30 -9.84
CA GLY A 503 -26.20 27.13 -8.72
C GLY A 503 -27.18 26.48 -7.74
N LYS A 504 -27.54 25.19 -7.92
CA LYS A 504 -28.39 24.43 -7.01
C LYS A 504 -27.57 23.37 -6.28
N TRP A 505 -27.94 23.05 -5.03
CA TRP A 505 -27.32 21.94 -4.30
C TRP A 505 -27.75 20.60 -4.88
N ALA A 506 -26.78 19.82 -5.33
CA ALA A 506 -26.91 18.40 -5.65
C ALA A 506 -26.42 17.55 -4.45
N VAL A 507 -26.98 16.36 -4.29
CA VAL A 507 -26.64 15.42 -3.21
C VAL A 507 -26.46 14.01 -3.75
N SER A 508 -25.51 13.26 -3.19
CA SER A 508 -25.26 11.85 -3.51
C SER A 508 -24.97 11.06 -2.24
N HIS A 509 -25.82 10.07 -1.95
CA HIS A 509 -25.51 9.00 -1.00
C HIS A 509 -24.50 8.04 -1.63
N ARG A 510 -23.41 7.74 -0.91
CA ARG A 510 -22.27 6.97 -1.40
C ARG A 510 -21.73 6.05 -0.30
N HIS A 511 -21.24 4.88 -0.70
CA HIS A 511 -20.54 3.96 0.20
C HIS A 511 -19.04 4.01 -0.05
N SER A 512 -18.28 4.20 1.02
CA SER A 512 -16.83 4.20 0.95
C SER A 512 -16.26 2.81 1.27
N THR A 513 -15.55 2.20 0.33
CA THR A 513 -14.92 0.87 0.50
C THR A 513 -13.45 0.94 0.91
N ALA A 514 -12.82 2.11 0.75
CA ALA A 514 -11.38 2.36 0.95
C ALA A 514 -11.15 3.87 1.20
N ARG A 515 -9.95 4.39 0.87
CA ARG A 515 -9.66 5.85 0.80
C ARG A 515 -9.95 6.47 -0.58
N LEU A 516 -10.56 5.70 -1.49
CA LEU A 516 -10.92 6.18 -2.84
C LEU A 516 -12.25 6.96 -2.79
N LEU A 517 -12.53 7.74 -3.84
CA LEU A 517 -13.81 8.43 -4.03
C LEU A 517 -14.99 7.47 -3.77
N PRO A 518 -15.86 7.73 -2.78
CA PRO A 518 -16.96 6.85 -2.44
C PRO A 518 -17.87 6.54 -3.63
N LEU A 519 -18.22 5.27 -3.81
CA LEU A 519 -19.05 4.83 -4.93
C LEU A 519 -20.51 5.22 -4.67
N PRO A 520 -21.27 5.72 -5.67
CA PRO A 520 -22.71 5.93 -5.56
C PRO A 520 -23.41 4.72 -4.94
N ALA A 521 -24.21 4.97 -3.90
CA ALA A 521 -25.06 3.95 -3.33
C ALA A 521 -26.06 3.46 -4.39
N PRO A 522 -26.35 2.15 -4.47
CA PRO A 522 -27.31 1.62 -5.45
C PRO A 522 -28.71 2.18 -5.24
N HIS A 523 -29.01 2.68 -4.03
CA HIS A 523 -30.26 3.33 -3.68
C HIS A 523 -29.97 4.66 -2.96
N ALA A 524 -30.32 5.77 -3.60
CA ALA A 524 -30.31 7.08 -2.96
C ALA A 524 -31.50 7.18 -1.99
N ASN A 525 -31.23 7.02 -0.70
CA ASN A 525 -32.22 7.14 0.39
C ASN A 525 -32.22 8.56 1.01
N VAL A 526 -31.51 9.52 0.40
CA VAL A 526 -31.39 10.92 0.83
C VAL A 526 -32.06 11.86 -0.17
N HIS A 527 -32.68 12.93 0.33
CA HIS A 527 -33.21 14.01 -0.50
C HIS A 527 -32.99 15.38 0.15
N VAL A 528 -32.88 16.43 -0.67
CA VAL A 528 -32.84 17.83 -0.21
C VAL A 528 -34.26 18.25 0.16
N VAL A 529 -34.47 18.70 1.40
CA VAL A 529 -35.75 19.23 1.90
C VAL A 529 -35.85 20.74 1.65
N SER A 530 -34.75 21.47 1.86
CA SER A 530 -34.64 22.90 1.54
C SER A 530 -33.17 23.31 1.44
N SER A 531 -32.87 24.36 0.66
CA SER A 531 -31.52 24.93 0.60
C SER A 531 -31.52 26.44 0.33
N THR A 532 -30.64 27.16 1.02
CA THR A 532 -30.18 28.52 0.67
C THR A 532 -28.85 28.42 -0.10
N ALA A 533 -28.12 29.53 -0.25
CA ALA A 533 -26.75 29.48 -0.73
C ALA A 533 -25.84 28.74 0.25
N ASP A 534 -25.83 29.15 1.51
CA ASP A 534 -24.91 28.72 2.57
C ASP A 534 -25.40 27.51 3.39
N THR A 535 -26.68 27.15 3.30
CA THR A 535 -27.29 26.12 4.15
C THR A 535 -28.10 25.13 3.30
N VAL A 536 -27.92 23.84 3.52
CA VAL A 536 -28.69 22.77 2.88
C VAL A 536 -29.18 21.77 3.92
N MET A 537 -30.48 21.51 3.89
CA MET A 537 -31.16 20.56 4.76
C MET A 537 -31.50 19.29 3.98
N LEU A 538 -30.89 18.20 4.39
CA LEU A 538 -31.11 16.85 3.87
C LEU A 538 -32.00 16.05 4.82
N ARG A 539 -32.68 15.03 4.28
CA ARG A 539 -33.40 14.03 5.09
C ARG A 539 -32.98 12.62 4.67
N ARG A 540 -32.66 11.77 5.66
CA ARG A 540 -32.20 10.38 5.51
C ARG A 540 -32.88 9.49 6.56
N PRO A 541 -33.32 8.26 6.24
CA PRO A 541 -33.86 7.31 7.21
C PRO A 541 -32.92 7.03 8.39
N ILE A 542 -33.51 6.80 9.58
CA ILE A 542 -32.81 6.34 10.79
C ILE A 542 -32.26 4.93 10.58
N ALA A 543 -33.11 4.03 10.09
CA ALA A 543 -32.75 2.64 9.84
C ALA A 543 -31.95 2.49 8.54
N ALA A 544 -30.86 1.73 8.60
CA ALA A 544 -30.15 1.21 7.44
C ALA A 544 -31.13 0.47 6.51
N LYS A 545 -31.12 0.79 5.21
CA LYS A 545 -31.97 0.11 4.21
C LYS A 545 -31.24 -1.01 3.47
N HIS A 546 -29.91 -1.04 3.55
CA HIS A 546 -29.04 -2.04 2.92
C HIS A 546 -27.87 -2.41 3.85
N ASP A 547 -27.24 -3.56 3.61
CA ASP A 547 -26.12 -4.11 4.40
C ASP A 547 -24.84 -3.22 4.44
N ARG A 548 -24.85 -2.09 3.73
CA ARG A 548 -23.78 -1.08 3.67
C ARG A 548 -24.22 0.30 4.16
N ASP A 549 -25.50 0.48 4.46
CA ASP A 549 -26.00 1.69 5.11
C ASP A 549 -25.67 1.59 6.60
N MET A 550 -25.27 2.69 7.24
CA MET A 550 -25.14 2.75 8.70
C MET A 550 -26.41 3.33 9.33
N ALA A 551 -26.92 2.68 10.38
CA ALA A 551 -28.09 3.17 11.11
C ALA A 551 -27.72 4.31 12.06
N PHE A 552 -28.61 5.30 12.19
CA PHE A 552 -28.50 6.28 13.28
C PHE A 552 -28.93 5.61 14.59
N GLU A 553 -28.06 5.65 15.59
CA GLU A 553 -28.29 5.07 16.91
C GLU A 553 -28.62 6.17 17.93
N ASN A 554 -29.33 5.83 19.01
CA ASN A 554 -29.55 6.76 20.12
C ASN A 554 -28.35 6.74 21.09
N ALA A 555 -27.19 7.03 20.52
CA ALA A 555 -25.89 7.07 21.19
C ALA A 555 -25.01 8.10 20.45
N THR A 556 -23.90 8.50 21.09
CA THR A 556 -22.86 9.26 20.41
C THR A 556 -22.21 8.38 19.34
N GLN A 557 -22.30 8.78 18.08
CA GLN A 557 -21.66 8.11 16.95
C GLN A 557 -20.55 9.01 16.38
N THR A 558 -19.49 8.40 15.85
CA THR A 558 -18.44 9.11 15.13
C THR A 558 -18.87 9.37 13.68
N PHE A 559 -18.61 10.57 13.20
CA PHE A 559 -18.80 11.00 11.83
C PHE A 559 -17.46 11.40 11.22
N VAL A 560 -17.24 11.04 9.96
CA VAL A 560 -16.21 11.63 9.12
C VAL A 560 -16.77 12.86 8.39
N TRP A 561 -15.91 13.82 8.11
CA TRP A 561 -16.22 14.94 7.24
C TRP A 561 -15.04 15.21 6.31
N ALA A 562 -15.33 15.79 5.14
CA ALA A 562 -14.32 16.26 4.20
C ALA A 562 -14.92 17.35 3.30
N PHE A 563 -14.13 18.28 2.79
CA PHE A 563 -14.57 19.19 1.74
C PHE A 563 -13.43 19.59 0.80
N PHE A 564 -13.78 19.99 -0.42
CA PHE A 564 -12.90 20.66 -1.38
C PHE A 564 -13.45 22.05 -1.66
N ASP A 565 -12.67 23.09 -1.40
CA ASP A 565 -13.02 24.45 -1.81
C ASP A 565 -12.37 24.83 -3.15
N GLY A 566 -13.19 24.88 -4.20
CA GLY A 566 -12.77 25.25 -5.54
C GLY A 566 -13.89 25.06 -6.56
N ASP A 567 -13.74 25.69 -7.72
CA ASP A 567 -14.75 25.65 -8.78
C ASP A 567 -14.70 24.35 -9.62
N ASN A 568 -15.65 24.19 -10.54
CA ASN A 568 -15.72 23.08 -11.52
C ASN A 568 -15.94 21.67 -10.94
N VAL A 569 -16.66 21.57 -9.83
CA VAL A 569 -17.15 20.29 -9.29
C VAL A 569 -18.36 19.75 -10.07
N SER A 570 -18.43 18.44 -10.27
CA SER A 570 -19.61 17.73 -10.79
C SER A 570 -19.68 16.31 -10.25
N ALA A 571 -20.80 15.60 -10.47
CA ALA A 571 -20.96 14.20 -10.07
C ALA A 571 -19.83 13.26 -10.58
N GLN A 572 -19.23 13.60 -11.72
CA GLN A 572 -18.14 12.88 -12.40
C GLN A 572 -16.75 13.46 -12.11
N ARG A 573 -16.68 14.71 -11.59
CA ARG A 573 -15.43 15.42 -11.33
C ARG A 573 -15.47 16.00 -9.91
N LEU A 574 -15.13 15.15 -8.94
CA LEU A 574 -14.95 15.52 -7.55
C LEU A 574 -13.44 15.49 -7.26
N PRO A 575 -12.76 16.65 -7.11
CA PRO A 575 -11.35 16.72 -6.75
C PRO A 575 -11.09 16.15 -5.35
N PHE A 576 -9.81 15.99 -4.98
CA PHE A 576 -9.45 15.64 -3.60
C PHE A 576 -9.90 16.74 -2.63
N HIS A 577 -10.22 16.37 -1.40
CA HIS A 577 -10.56 17.33 -0.35
C HIS A 577 -9.36 18.19 0.02
N SER A 578 -9.62 19.46 0.32
CA SER A 578 -8.68 20.41 0.91
C SER A 578 -8.67 20.38 2.44
N ALA A 579 -9.69 19.79 3.08
CA ALA A 579 -9.74 19.57 4.52
C ALA A 579 -10.66 18.38 4.87
N TYR A 580 -10.37 17.69 5.97
CA TYR A 580 -11.14 16.54 6.46
C TYR A 580 -10.88 16.26 7.94
N GLY A 581 -11.66 15.34 8.53
CA GLY A 581 -11.43 14.85 9.88
C GLY A 581 -12.61 14.04 10.42
N THR A 582 -12.75 14.01 11.74
CA THR A 582 -13.86 13.36 12.45
C THR A 582 -14.49 14.25 13.52
N PHE A 583 -15.77 14.06 13.79
CA PHE A 583 -16.46 14.61 14.97
C PHE A 583 -17.41 13.58 15.59
N GLU A 584 -17.83 13.82 16.84
CA GLU A 584 -18.81 12.99 17.54
C GLU A 584 -20.16 13.71 17.66
N TYR A 585 -21.26 12.98 17.44
CA TYR A 585 -22.62 13.53 17.52
C TYR A 585 -23.65 12.44 17.85
N ASN A 586 -24.69 12.77 18.62
CA ASN A 586 -25.86 11.89 18.79
C ASN A 586 -27.07 12.51 18.05
N ALA A 587 -27.40 11.96 16.88
CA ALA A 587 -28.45 12.50 16.00
C ALA A 587 -29.88 12.37 16.58
N LEU A 588 -30.05 11.56 17.63
CA LEU A 588 -31.33 11.22 18.24
C LEU A 588 -31.45 11.70 19.70
N ALA A 589 -30.48 12.49 20.20
CA ALA A 589 -30.44 12.96 21.59
C ALA A 589 -31.60 13.90 21.98
N ILE A 590 -32.20 14.59 21.00
CA ILE A 590 -33.29 15.53 21.22
C ILE A 590 -34.60 14.72 21.22
N PRO A 591 -35.38 14.73 22.31
CA PRO A 591 -36.70 14.13 22.30
C PRO A 591 -37.57 14.82 21.24
N VAL A 592 -38.38 14.04 20.51
CA VAL A 592 -39.49 14.63 19.77
C VAL A 592 -40.48 15.12 20.82
N GLU A 593 -40.54 16.44 21.01
CA GLU A 593 -41.56 17.05 21.85
C GLU A 593 -42.94 16.59 21.34
N GLU A 594 -43.69 15.93 22.22
CA GLU A 594 -45.10 15.69 21.96
C GLU A 594 -45.78 17.06 21.99
N ASP A 595 -46.04 17.67 20.82
CA ASP A 595 -46.98 18.80 20.76
C ASP A 595 -48.23 18.40 21.54
N GLU A 596 -48.53 19.14 22.60
CA GLU A 596 -49.78 18.99 23.33
C GLU A 596 -50.92 19.11 22.34
N ALA A 597 -51.84 18.14 22.37
CA ALA A 597 -52.95 18.07 21.43
C ALA A 597 -53.82 19.32 21.60
N ALA A 598 -53.65 20.30 20.71
CA ALA A 598 -54.38 21.55 20.75
C ALA A 598 -55.89 21.27 20.71
N THR A 599 -56.56 21.55 21.83
CA THR A 599 -57.99 21.33 22.01
C THR A 599 -58.77 21.99 20.87
N PRO A 600 -59.69 21.29 20.19
CA PRO A 600 -60.39 21.85 19.04
C PRO A 600 -61.28 23.03 19.45
N THR A 601 -60.85 24.24 19.09
CA THR A 601 -61.65 25.47 19.26
C THR A 601 -62.88 25.42 18.34
N PRO A 602 -64.10 25.70 18.84
CA PRO A 602 -65.32 25.55 18.05
C PRO A 602 -65.42 26.55 16.89
N THR A 603 -65.91 26.05 15.76
CA THR A 603 -66.15 26.77 14.50
C THR A 603 -67.18 27.91 14.65
N PRO A 604 -66.84 29.17 14.34
CA PRO A 604 -67.81 30.25 14.17
C PRO A 604 -68.57 30.11 12.83
N ALA A 605 -69.86 30.44 12.83
CA ALA A 605 -70.73 30.40 11.65
C ALA A 605 -70.41 31.53 10.62
N PRO A 606 -70.76 31.36 9.33
CA PRO A 606 -70.35 32.27 8.25
C PRO A 606 -71.31 33.45 8.04
N PRO A 607 -70.81 34.63 7.63
CA PRO A 607 -71.63 35.68 7.03
C PRO A 607 -71.31 35.96 5.56
N ALA A 608 -72.37 35.91 4.75
CA ALA A 608 -72.70 36.70 3.55
C ALA A 608 -71.77 36.74 2.30
N THR A 609 -72.38 36.38 1.17
CA THR A 609 -71.89 36.43 -0.21
C THR A 609 -71.93 37.82 -0.85
N THR A 610 -70.81 38.26 -1.44
CA THR A 610 -70.71 39.10 -2.66
C THR A 610 -69.21 39.20 -3.08
N ALA A 611 -68.81 39.49 -4.32
CA ALA A 611 -69.57 39.70 -5.56
C ALA A 611 -68.97 38.87 -6.74
N ALA A 612 -68.54 39.50 -7.84
CA ALA A 612 -68.05 38.86 -9.08
C ALA A 612 -66.69 39.45 -9.56
N PRO A 613 -65.96 38.83 -10.51
CA PRO A 613 -64.52 39.03 -10.71
C PRO A 613 -64.14 40.03 -11.81
N THR A 614 -62.89 40.49 -11.78
CA THR A 614 -62.20 41.26 -12.85
C THR A 614 -60.97 40.46 -13.34
N PRO A 615 -60.71 40.35 -14.66
CA PRO A 615 -59.74 39.40 -15.20
C PRO A 615 -58.26 39.83 -15.08
N ALA A 616 -57.37 38.84 -15.16
CA ALA A 616 -55.93 39.00 -15.04
C ALA A 616 -55.28 39.66 -16.28
N PRO A 617 -54.16 40.40 -16.10
CA PRO A 617 -53.37 40.91 -17.22
C PRO A 617 -52.51 39.80 -17.86
N THR A 618 -52.66 39.65 -19.18
CA THR A 618 -51.83 38.78 -20.03
C THR A 618 -50.38 39.25 -20.02
N VAL A 619 -49.44 38.38 -19.62
CA VAL A 619 -48.00 38.64 -19.73
C VAL A 619 -47.54 38.34 -21.16
N THR A 620 -47.08 39.38 -21.87
CA THR A 620 -46.56 39.27 -23.24
C THR A 620 -45.14 38.70 -23.26
N ILE A 621 -44.92 37.65 -24.06
CA ILE A 621 -43.60 37.05 -24.28
C ILE A 621 -42.81 37.89 -25.30
N PRO A 622 -41.56 38.32 -25.03
CA PRO A 622 -40.73 39.00 -26.02
C PRO A 622 -40.17 38.00 -27.07
N PRO A 623 -40.02 38.43 -28.34
CA PRO A 623 -39.53 37.56 -29.42
C PRO A 623 -38.02 37.24 -29.31
N PRO A 624 -37.55 36.13 -29.92
CA PRO A 624 -36.15 35.74 -29.87
C PRO A 624 -35.24 36.67 -30.70
N PRO A 625 -33.98 36.90 -30.27
CA PRO A 625 -33.02 37.68 -31.05
C PRO A 625 -32.58 36.93 -32.33
N PRO A 626 -32.27 37.65 -33.43
CA PRO A 626 -31.91 37.06 -34.71
C PRO A 626 -30.51 36.43 -34.71
N ALA A 627 -30.31 35.43 -35.57
CA ALA A 627 -29.03 34.75 -35.75
C ALA A 627 -27.94 35.69 -36.29
N LEU A 628 -26.73 35.60 -35.73
CA LEU A 628 -25.52 36.20 -36.32
C LEU A 628 -24.74 35.18 -37.16
N PRO A 629 -23.96 35.65 -38.15
CA PRO A 629 -23.43 34.80 -39.21
C PRO A 629 -22.09 34.14 -38.87
N THR A 630 -21.82 33.06 -39.60
CA THR A 630 -20.47 32.47 -39.72
C THR A 630 -19.47 33.45 -40.33
N SER A 631 -18.31 33.64 -39.70
CA SER A 631 -17.09 34.09 -40.38
C SER A 631 -15.87 33.29 -39.92
N LYS A 632 -14.89 33.14 -40.81
CA LYS A 632 -13.61 32.45 -40.60
C LYS A 632 -12.47 33.47 -40.61
N SER A 633 -11.35 33.08 -39.99
CA SER A 633 -9.97 33.56 -40.22
C SER A 633 -9.64 35.04 -39.95
N GLY A 634 -8.51 35.27 -39.28
CA GLY A 634 -7.91 36.59 -39.10
C GLY A 634 -6.89 36.59 -37.97
N LEU A 635 -5.69 36.06 -38.23
CA LEU A 635 -4.58 36.01 -37.27
C LEU A 635 -3.51 37.05 -37.68
N THR A 636 -3.43 38.16 -36.95
CA THR A 636 -2.32 39.15 -36.93
C THR A 636 -2.35 39.79 -35.54
N SER A 637 -1.40 39.50 -34.66
CA SER A 637 -0.07 40.12 -34.51
C SER A 637 -0.11 41.44 -33.71
N ASP A 638 0.83 41.53 -32.78
CA ASP A 638 1.39 42.73 -32.15
C ASP A 638 0.50 43.52 -31.17
N GLY A 639 0.84 43.40 -29.88
CA GLY A 639 0.15 44.05 -28.76
C GLY A 639 1.02 44.07 -27.51
N SER A 640 2.10 44.84 -27.55
CA SER A 640 2.96 45.13 -26.38
C SER A 640 2.15 45.82 -25.28
N TYR A 641 2.20 45.31 -24.05
CA TYR A 641 1.72 46.02 -22.87
C TYR A 641 2.86 46.26 -21.87
N THR A 642 3.09 47.54 -21.60
CA THR A 642 4.02 48.06 -20.60
C THR A 642 3.45 47.90 -19.19
N TYR A 643 4.33 47.68 -18.21
CA TYR A 643 3.98 47.70 -16.80
C TYR A 643 3.51 49.10 -16.35
N GLU A 644 2.52 49.14 -15.46
CA GLU A 644 2.13 50.33 -14.70
C GLU A 644 2.32 49.99 -13.21
N GLU A 645 3.22 50.72 -12.54
CA GLU A 645 3.53 50.54 -11.12
C GLU A 645 2.45 51.18 -10.24
N GLN A 646 1.99 50.46 -9.22
CA GLN A 646 1.32 51.07 -8.05
C GLN A 646 1.71 50.33 -6.75
N PRO A 647 1.62 51.01 -5.59
CA PRO A 647 2.74 50.97 -4.64
C PRO A 647 2.54 50.09 -3.42
N GLU A 648 3.63 49.96 -2.67
CA GLU A 648 3.77 49.21 -1.42
C GLU A 648 2.69 49.56 -0.37
N GLY A 649 2.17 48.52 0.30
CA GLY A 649 1.29 48.63 1.46
C GLY A 649 1.58 47.51 2.44
N SER A 650 2.10 47.87 3.62
CA SER A 650 2.56 46.91 4.64
C SER A 650 1.43 46.36 5.52
N SER A 651 1.46 45.05 5.78
CA SER A 651 1.15 44.49 7.11
C SER A 651 1.64 43.04 7.19
N ALA A 652 2.66 42.80 8.01
CA ALA A 652 3.03 41.45 8.42
C ALA A 652 2.19 41.10 9.66
N THR A 653 1.47 39.97 9.60
CA THR A 653 0.75 39.40 10.74
C THR A 653 1.16 37.94 10.87
N GLU A 654 1.40 37.48 12.09
CA GLU A 654 1.88 36.13 12.39
C GLU A 654 0.76 35.11 12.20
N GLU A 655 0.98 34.08 11.36
CA GLU A 655 0.17 32.86 11.36
C GLU A 655 1.02 31.70 10.80
N GLY A 656 1.10 30.58 11.51
CA GLY A 656 2.07 29.52 11.19
C GLY A 656 2.16 28.38 12.20
N SER A 657 1.05 27.67 12.45
CA SER A 657 1.01 26.44 13.25
C SER A 657 0.50 25.20 12.52
N ASP A 658 -0.21 25.36 11.41
CA ASP A 658 -1.15 24.31 10.95
C ASP A 658 -0.57 23.39 9.85
N ALA A 659 0.64 23.67 9.37
CA ALA A 659 1.29 22.89 8.31
C ALA A 659 1.91 21.55 8.77
N VAL A 660 1.90 21.23 10.07
CA VAL A 660 2.65 20.09 10.64
C VAL A 660 1.81 18.81 10.75
N ASP A 661 0.48 18.93 10.90
CA ASP A 661 -0.40 17.76 11.01
C ASP A 661 -0.54 16.99 9.68
N GLU A 662 -0.52 17.67 8.53
CA GLU A 662 -0.57 17.03 7.19
C GLU A 662 0.60 16.05 6.96
N ALA A 663 1.79 16.34 7.51
CA ALA A 663 2.96 15.48 7.34
C ALA A 663 2.81 14.13 8.06
N SER A 664 2.03 14.06 9.15
CA SER A 664 1.84 12.85 9.96
C SER A 664 1.02 11.78 9.22
N GLU A 665 -0.07 12.18 8.57
CA GLU A 665 -0.96 11.26 7.87
C GLU A 665 -0.35 10.69 6.58
N SER A 666 0.55 11.45 5.93
CA SER A 666 1.31 10.99 4.77
C SER A 666 2.10 9.70 5.06
N ASN A 667 2.76 9.60 6.21
CA ASN A 667 3.59 8.43 6.56
C ASN A 667 2.78 7.14 6.78
N ALA A 668 1.55 7.24 7.29
CA ALA A 668 0.64 6.10 7.40
C ALA A 668 0.08 5.67 6.03
N GLU A 669 -0.08 6.61 5.09
CA GLU A 669 -0.45 6.30 3.70
C GLU A 669 0.71 5.61 2.96
N ILE A 670 1.94 6.03 3.21
CA ILE A 670 3.17 5.45 2.64
C ILE A 670 3.34 3.98 3.07
N GLU A 671 3.24 3.66 4.36
CA GLU A 671 3.35 2.26 4.82
C GLU A 671 2.23 1.38 4.24
N LEU A 672 1.01 1.92 4.10
CA LEU A 672 -0.12 1.22 3.50
C LEU A 672 0.09 0.95 2.00
N ALA A 673 0.59 1.94 1.25
CA ALA A 673 0.87 1.83 -0.17
C ALA A 673 2.02 0.85 -0.46
N ASP A 674 3.10 0.90 0.32
CA ASP A 674 4.23 -0.03 0.23
C ASP A 674 3.81 -1.47 0.61
N ARG A 675 2.96 -1.62 1.64
CA ARG A 675 2.35 -2.93 1.98
C ARG A 675 1.48 -3.46 0.84
N ASP A 676 0.65 -2.63 0.21
CA ASP A 676 -0.17 -3.04 -0.94
C ASP A 676 0.69 -3.42 -2.15
N ALA A 677 1.72 -2.64 -2.46
CA ALA A 677 2.68 -2.94 -3.53
C ALA A 677 3.42 -4.27 -3.30
N ARG A 678 3.89 -4.54 -2.07
CA ARG A 678 4.48 -5.83 -1.69
C ARG A 678 3.49 -6.98 -1.78
N PHE A 679 2.28 -6.82 -1.27
CA PHE A 679 1.23 -7.83 -1.34
C PHE A 679 0.87 -8.19 -2.79
N ARG A 680 0.66 -7.17 -3.62
CA ARG A 680 0.42 -7.28 -5.07
C ARG A 680 1.54 -8.00 -5.79
N ARG A 681 2.80 -7.61 -5.56
CA ARG A 681 3.98 -8.28 -6.14
C ARG A 681 4.03 -9.75 -5.73
N THR A 682 3.77 -10.06 -4.46
CA THR A 682 3.76 -11.43 -3.91
C THR A 682 2.69 -12.29 -4.57
N MET A 683 1.45 -11.79 -4.66
CA MET A 683 0.34 -12.54 -5.27
C MET A 683 0.52 -12.78 -6.78
N LEU A 684 1.17 -11.86 -7.50
CA LEU A 684 1.51 -12.04 -8.91
C LEU A 684 2.68 -13.03 -9.09
N THR A 685 3.64 -13.08 -8.17
CA THR A 685 4.64 -14.16 -8.11
C THR A 685 3.99 -15.52 -7.86
N VAL A 686 3.03 -15.61 -6.92
CA VAL A 686 2.26 -16.85 -6.67
C VAL A 686 1.49 -17.28 -7.93
N HIS A 687 0.81 -16.36 -8.61
CA HIS A 687 0.17 -16.64 -9.90
C HIS A 687 1.15 -17.24 -10.92
N ALA A 688 2.30 -16.59 -11.13
CA ALA A 688 3.28 -17.01 -12.12
C ALA A 688 3.84 -18.42 -11.83
N VAL A 689 4.21 -18.72 -10.58
CA VAL A 689 4.73 -20.03 -10.16
C VAL A 689 3.65 -21.11 -10.32
N VAL A 690 2.45 -20.88 -9.80
CA VAL A 690 1.34 -21.85 -9.85
C VAL A 690 0.93 -22.16 -11.30
N MET A 691 0.82 -21.13 -12.15
CA MET A 691 0.50 -21.32 -13.57
C MET A 691 1.60 -22.06 -14.34
N SER A 692 2.87 -21.77 -14.03
CA SER A 692 4.00 -22.49 -14.63
C SER A 692 3.93 -23.98 -14.30
N VAL A 693 3.83 -24.34 -13.02
CA VAL A 693 3.76 -25.75 -12.56
C VAL A 693 2.56 -26.47 -13.19
N ALA A 694 1.39 -25.83 -13.23
CA ALA A 694 0.19 -26.41 -13.83
C ALA A 694 0.35 -26.68 -15.33
N TRP A 695 0.82 -25.69 -16.10
CA TRP A 695 0.76 -25.71 -17.56
C TRP A 695 1.99 -26.25 -18.27
N THR A 696 3.16 -26.31 -17.64
CA THR A 696 4.38 -26.87 -18.25
C THR A 696 4.89 -28.14 -17.57
N GLY A 697 4.50 -28.40 -16.31
CA GLY A 697 4.79 -29.65 -15.60
C GLY A 697 3.62 -30.65 -15.65
N VAL A 698 2.57 -30.37 -14.87
CA VAL A 698 1.52 -31.36 -14.56
C VAL A 698 0.67 -31.70 -15.80
N SER A 699 0.37 -30.73 -16.66
CA SER A 699 -0.34 -30.91 -17.94
C SER A 699 0.33 -31.97 -18.83
N PHE A 700 1.63 -31.81 -19.13
CA PHE A 700 2.40 -32.71 -20.00
C PHE A 700 2.49 -34.12 -19.41
N ALA A 701 2.64 -34.24 -18.09
CA ALA A 701 2.58 -35.54 -17.41
C ALA A 701 1.20 -36.19 -17.59
N GLY A 702 0.11 -35.45 -17.39
CA GLY A 702 -1.26 -35.91 -17.59
C GLY A 702 -1.54 -36.41 -19.02
N ILE A 703 -1.10 -35.67 -20.04
CA ILE A 703 -1.23 -36.08 -21.46
C ILE A 703 -0.41 -37.35 -21.72
N SER A 704 0.84 -37.40 -21.23
CA SER A 704 1.76 -38.52 -21.43
C SER A 704 1.25 -39.82 -20.81
N ILE A 705 0.62 -39.75 -19.62
CA ILE A 705 -0.03 -40.90 -18.96
C ILE A 705 -1.12 -41.49 -19.86
N ALA A 706 -2.03 -40.65 -20.37
CA ALA A 706 -3.12 -41.11 -21.23
C ALA A 706 -2.64 -41.63 -22.59
N ARG A 707 -1.53 -41.11 -23.13
CA ARG A 707 -1.06 -41.46 -24.48
C ARG A 707 -0.13 -42.67 -24.53
N PHE A 708 0.77 -42.82 -23.55
CA PHE A 708 1.88 -43.77 -23.60
C PHE A 708 1.87 -44.84 -22.50
N MET A 709 1.10 -44.64 -21.42
CA MET A 709 1.16 -45.52 -20.25
C MET A 709 0.03 -46.55 -20.15
N LYS A 710 -0.94 -46.57 -21.09
CA LYS A 710 -2.10 -47.50 -21.05
C LYS A 710 -1.67 -48.96 -20.91
N HIS A 711 -0.69 -49.42 -21.68
CA HIS A 711 -0.18 -50.80 -21.62
C HIS A 711 0.67 -51.08 -20.38
N ARG A 712 1.34 -50.06 -19.82
CA ARG A 712 2.19 -50.20 -18.61
C ARG A 712 1.37 -50.14 -17.32
N LEU A 713 0.23 -49.47 -17.34
CA LEU A 713 -0.64 -49.21 -16.19
C LEU A 713 -2.11 -49.50 -16.55
N PRO A 714 -2.48 -50.72 -17.01
CA PRO A 714 -3.77 -51.02 -17.63
C PRO A 714 -5.00 -50.64 -16.79
N THR A 715 -4.90 -50.75 -15.46
CA THR A 715 -5.97 -50.36 -14.52
C THR A 715 -5.73 -49.03 -13.80
N LYS A 716 -4.55 -48.42 -13.96
CA LYS A 716 -4.13 -47.21 -13.21
C LYS A 716 -3.94 -45.96 -14.06
N TRP A 717 -3.77 -46.09 -15.39
CA TRP A 717 -3.52 -44.95 -16.27
C TRP A 717 -4.66 -43.92 -16.20
N PHE A 718 -5.92 -44.38 -16.17
CA PHE A 718 -7.08 -43.49 -16.18
C PHE A 718 -7.26 -42.73 -14.85
N PRO A 719 -7.25 -43.39 -13.66
CA PRO A 719 -7.24 -42.67 -12.38
C PRO A 719 -6.08 -41.66 -12.25
N LEU A 720 -4.87 -41.99 -12.72
CA LEU A 720 -3.71 -41.09 -12.66
C LEU A 720 -3.85 -39.90 -13.62
N HIS A 721 -4.35 -40.13 -14.83
CA HIS A 721 -4.65 -39.05 -15.78
C HIS A 721 -5.72 -38.09 -15.21
N ARG A 722 -6.83 -38.66 -14.67
CA ARG A 722 -7.90 -37.88 -14.04
C ARG A 722 -7.38 -37.07 -12.85
N ALA A 723 -6.56 -37.67 -11.98
CA ALA A 723 -5.94 -36.98 -10.84
C ALA A 723 -5.00 -35.84 -11.28
N ALA A 724 -4.17 -36.07 -12.30
CA ALA A 724 -3.29 -35.04 -12.85
C ALA A 724 -4.07 -33.83 -13.39
N PHE A 725 -5.15 -34.06 -14.15
CA PHE A 725 -5.96 -32.96 -14.69
C PHE A 725 -6.85 -32.26 -13.68
N LEU A 726 -7.32 -32.97 -12.64
CA LEU A 726 -7.96 -32.31 -11.49
C LEU A 726 -6.98 -31.38 -10.75
N LEU A 727 -5.71 -31.78 -10.61
CA LEU A 727 -4.66 -30.92 -10.06
C LEU A 727 -4.38 -29.71 -10.98
N VAL A 728 -4.30 -29.88 -12.30
CA VAL A 728 -4.17 -28.76 -13.26
C VAL A 728 -5.34 -27.78 -13.14
N ALA A 729 -6.58 -28.27 -13.05
CA ALA A 729 -7.76 -27.44 -12.88
C ALA A 729 -7.72 -26.66 -11.55
N ALA A 730 -7.40 -27.32 -10.43
CA ALA A 730 -7.27 -26.68 -9.13
C ALA A 730 -6.19 -25.58 -9.12
N LEU A 731 -4.97 -25.89 -9.59
CA LEU A 731 -3.88 -24.92 -9.70
C LEU A 731 -4.25 -23.75 -10.61
N THR A 732 -4.93 -24.01 -11.74
CA THR A 732 -5.40 -22.96 -12.67
C THR A 732 -6.40 -22.01 -12.01
N VAL A 733 -7.35 -22.53 -11.21
CA VAL A 733 -8.28 -21.70 -10.44
C VAL A 733 -7.53 -20.90 -9.37
N THR A 734 -6.66 -21.53 -8.57
CA THR A 734 -5.88 -20.86 -7.51
C THR A 734 -4.98 -19.75 -8.06
N GLY A 735 -4.24 -20.03 -9.13
CA GLY A 735 -3.39 -19.01 -9.78
C GLY A 735 -4.21 -17.87 -10.36
N THR A 736 -5.39 -18.15 -10.94
CA THR A 736 -6.28 -17.10 -11.46
C THR A 736 -6.83 -16.23 -10.33
N ALA A 737 -7.24 -16.84 -9.20
CA ALA A 737 -7.69 -16.11 -8.02
C ALA A 737 -6.58 -15.18 -7.48
N ALA A 738 -5.33 -15.65 -7.40
CA ALA A 738 -4.20 -14.82 -6.97
C ALA A 738 -4.00 -13.59 -7.88
N ALA A 739 -4.06 -13.75 -9.21
CA ALA A 739 -3.99 -12.64 -10.15
C ALA A 739 -5.19 -11.68 -10.06
N LEU A 740 -6.40 -12.19 -9.83
CA LEU A 740 -7.60 -11.37 -9.64
C LEU A 740 -7.51 -10.52 -8.36
N VAL A 741 -7.05 -11.09 -7.25
CA VAL A 741 -6.83 -10.36 -5.99
C VAL A 741 -5.72 -9.31 -6.13
N ALA A 742 -4.69 -9.56 -6.92
CA ALA A 742 -3.56 -8.64 -7.10
C ALA A 742 -3.77 -7.55 -8.17
N THR A 743 -4.87 -7.58 -8.90
CA THR A 743 -5.13 -6.64 -10.00
C THR A 743 -6.21 -5.65 -9.59
N PRO A 744 -5.98 -4.33 -9.70
CA PRO A 744 -7.01 -3.33 -9.42
C PRO A 744 -8.28 -3.53 -10.27
N THR A 745 -9.44 -3.25 -9.68
CA THR A 745 -10.74 -3.36 -10.35
C THR A 745 -10.77 -2.55 -11.64
N GLY A 746 -11.18 -3.18 -12.75
CA GLY A 746 -11.21 -2.58 -14.09
C GLY A 746 -9.94 -2.81 -14.93
N ALA A 747 -8.83 -3.24 -14.33
CA ALA A 747 -7.60 -3.60 -15.04
C ALA A 747 -7.52 -5.09 -15.44
N HIS A 748 -8.50 -5.92 -15.07
CA HIS A 748 -8.51 -7.35 -15.35
C HIS A 748 -8.62 -7.66 -16.85
N PHE A 749 -7.94 -8.72 -17.30
CA PHE A 749 -8.04 -9.29 -18.64
C PHE A 749 -7.66 -8.37 -19.83
N HIS A 750 -7.00 -7.23 -19.58
CA HIS A 750 -6.37 -6.45 -20.64
C HIS A 750 -5.13 -7.16 -21.21
N GLY A 751 -4.75 -6.78 -22.43
CA GLY A 751 -3.62 -7.39 -23.15
C GLY A 751 -3.87 -8.81 -23.67
N LYS A 752 -2.86 -9.37 -24.33
CA LYS A 752 -2.95 -10.70 -24.97
C LYS A 752 -2.96 -11.84 -23.94
N HIS A 753 -2.12 -11.74 -22.90
CA HIS A 753 -2.02 -12.72 -21.82
C HIS A 753 -3.34 -12.86 -21.03
N GLY A 754 -3.96 -11.75 -20.62
CA GLY A 754 -5.20 -11.78 -19.85
C GLY A 754 -6.36 -12.45 -20.62
N LYS A 755 -6.53 -12.09 -21.90
CA LYS A 755 -7.57 -12.67 -22.77
C LYS A 755 -7.37 -14.16 -23.03
N LEU A 756 -6.14 -14.58 -23.34
CA LEU A 756 -5.81 -16.00 -23.56
C LEU A 756 -5.90 -16.81 -22.25
N GLY A 757 -5.46 -16.23 -21.13
CA GLY A 757 -5.58 -16.83 -19.80
C GLY A 757 -7.03 -17.12 -19.41
N LEU A 758 -7.95 -16.17 -19.63
CA LEU A 758 -9.38 -16.41 -19.39
C LEU A 758 -9.94 -17.54 -20.26
N ALA A 759 -9.57 -17.59 -21.54
CA ALA A 759 -9.97 -18.67 -22.45
C ALA A 759 -9.43 -20.03 -22.00
N LEU A 760 -8.20 -20.09 -21.48
CA LEU A 760 -7.61 -21.29 -20.89
C LEU A 760 -8.34 -21.75 -19.62
N VAL A 761 -8.72 -20.84 -18.72
CA VAL A 761 -9.49 -21.17 -17.51
C VAL A 761 -10.83 -21.82 -17.89
N VAL A 762 -11.61 -21.16 -18.76
CA VAL A 762 -12.90 -21.68 -19.24
C VAL A 762 -12.72 -23.02 -19.95
N GLY A 763 -11.76 -23.12 -20.87
CA GLY A 763 -11.45 -24.35 -21.60
C GLY A 763 -11.04 -25.51 -20.70
N THR A 764 -10.29 -25.25 -19.62
CA THR A 764 -9.86 -26.27 -18.64
C THR A 764 -11.04 -26.84 -17.85
N LEU A 765 -11.97 -25.98 -17.42
CA LEU A 765 -13.18 -26.40 -16.73
C LEU A 765 -14.08 -27.25 -17.64
N LEU A 766 -14.27 -26.81 -18.90
CA LEU A 766 -15.01 -27.58 -19.92
C LEU A 766 -14.35 -28.92 -20.24
N GLN A 767 -13.02 -28.96 -20.41
CA GLN A 767 -12.25 -30.18 -20.67
C GLN A 767 -12.34 -31.17 -19.51
N THR A 768 -12.34 -30.67 -18.27
CA THR A 768 -12.48 -31.47 -17.05
C THR A 768 -13.89 -32.06 -16.94
N ALA A 769 -14.93 -31.25 -17.14
CA ALA A 769 -16.32 -31.71 -17.15
C ALA A 769 -16.57 -32.76 -18.25
N LEU A 770 -16.05 -32.52 -19.46
CA LEU A 770 -16.12 -33.47 -20.57
C LEU A 770 -15.41 -34.81 -20.25
N GLY A 771 -14.31 -34.77 -19.48
CA GLY A 771 -13.64 -35.98 -18.98
C GLY A 771 -14.53 -36.84 -18.07
N PHE A 772 -15.31 -36.23 -17.18
CA PHE A 772 -16.30 -36.94 -16.35
C PHE A 772 -17.48 -37.48 -17.18
N VAL A 773 -17.94 -36.72 -18.19
CA VAL A 773 -18.98 -37.19 -19.12
C VAL A 773 -18.50 -38.39 -19.93
N ILE A 774 -17.24 -38.41 -20.37
CA ILE A 774 -16.62 -39.57 -21.04
C ILE A 774 -16.59 -40.80 -20.14
N ASP A 775 -16.22 -40.63 -18.87
CA ASP A 775 -16.19 -41.71 -17.86
C ASP A 775 -17.60 -42.31 -17.66
N ALA A 776 -18.62 -41.45 -17.49
CA ALA A 776 -20.01 -41.86 -17.31
C ALA A 776 -20.65 -42.50 -18.56
N LEU A 777 -20.20 -42.12 -19.77
CA LEU A 777 -20.67 -42.67 -21.05
C LEU A 777 -19.77 -43.79 -21.59
N PHE A 778 -18.86 -44.35 -20.78
CA PHE A 778 -17.93 -45.36 -21.22
C PHE A 778 -18.58 -46.75 -21.35
N ASP A 779 -18.65 -47.27 -22.58
CA ASP A 779 -19.05 -48.65 -22.88
C ASP A 779 -17.83 -49.49 -23.31
N THR A 780 -17.61 -50.61 -22.63
CA THR A 780 -16.54 -51.58 -22.94
C THR A 780 -16.73 -52.28 -24.29
N ASN A 781 -17.98 -52.34 -24.80
CA ASN A 781 -18.33 -53.01 -26.04
C ASN A 781 -18.26 -52.08 -27.27
N ARG A 782 -17.97 -50.79 -27.09
CA ARG A 782 -17.91 -49.82 -28.19
C ARG A 782 -16.92 -50.25 -29.27
N THR A 783 -17.38 -50.34 -30.51
CA THR A 783 -16.58 -50.76 -31.68
C THR A 783 -15.83 -49.61 -32.34
N ARG A 784 -16.18 -48.37 -32.01
CA ARG A 784 -15.58 -47.14 -32.53
C ARG A 784 -15.49 -46.08 -31.43
N THR A 785 -14.45 -45.24 -31.49
CA THR A 785 -14.36 -44.05 -30.66
C THR A 785 -15.50 -43.07 -31.00
N PRO A 786 -16.34 -42.66 -30.04
CA PRO A 786 -17.42 -41.70 -30.28
C PRO A 786 -16.89 -40.28 -30.53
N TRP A 787 -17.75 -39.36 -30.97
CA TRP A 787 -17.31 -38.02 -31.35
C TRP A 787 -16.88 -37.17 -30.15
N TRP A 788 -17.47 -37.37 -28.97
CA TRP A 788 -17.16 -36.60 -27.76
C TRP A 788 -15.76 -36.92 -27.20
N ASP A 789 -15.29 -38.19 -27.26
CA ASP A 789 -13.90 -38.56 -27.01
C ASP A 789 -12.94 -37.78 -27.93
N LYS A 790 -13.28 -37.64 -29.22
CA LYS A 790 -12.46 -36.88 -30.19
C LYS A 790 -12.43 -35.38 -29.88
N VAL A 791 -13.55 -34.80 -29.45
CA VAL A 791 -13.61 -33.39 -28.99
C VAL A 791 -12.71 -33.19 -27.78
N HIS A 792 -12.76 -34.09 -26.79
CA HIS A 792 -11.87 -34.06 -25.63
C HIS A 792 -10.38 -34.18 -26.02
N TRP A 793 -10.04 -34.99 -27.03
CA TRP A 793 -8.67 -35.07 -27.54
C TRP A 793 -8.22 -33.76 -28.20
N VAL A 794 -9.03 -33.18 -29.09
CA VAL A 794 -8.69 -31.95 -29.81
C VAL A 794 -8.61 -30.76 -28.84
N LEU A 795 -9.59 -30.60 -27.95
CA LEU A 795 -9.59 -29.55 -26.94
C LEU A 795 -8.39 -29.70 -25.99
N GLY A 796 -8.11 -30.91 -25.49
CA GLY A 796 -6.97 -31.19 -24.63
C GLY A 796 -5.61 -30.88 -25.28
N MET A 797 -5.44 -31.16 -26.57
CA MET A 797 -4.22 -30.80 -27.31
C MET A 797 -4.10 -29.28 -27.50
N THR A 798 -5.18 -28.61 -27.89
CA THR A 798 -5.20 -27.14 -28.03
C THR A 798 -4.82 -26.45 -26.73
N LEU A 799 -5.41 -26.87 -25.59
CA LEU A 799 -5.07 -26.35 -24.27
C LEU A 799 -3.63 -26.67 -23.87
N GLY A 800 -3.14 -27.88 -24.17
CA GLY A 800 -1.77 -28.30 -23.88
C GLY A 800 -0.69 -27.48 -24.61
N VAL A 801 -1.00 -26.87 -25.76
CA VAL A 801 -0.10 -25.95 -26.48
C VAL A 801 -0.33 -24.49 -26.04
N ALA A 802 -1.60 -24.07 -25.91
CA ALA A 802 -1.95 -22.70 -25.57
C ALA A 802 -1.55 -22.32 -24.12
N GLY A 803 -1.56 -23.28 -23.19
CA GLY A 803 -1.13 -23.09 -21.80
C GLY A 803 0.31 -22.57 -21.68
N PRO A 804 1.32 -23.33 -22.09
CA PRO A 804 2.72 -22.89 -22.11
C PRO A 804 2.93 -21.56 -22.84
N ALA A 805 2.30 -21.40 -24.03
CA ALA A 805 2.37 -20.16 -24.79
C ALA A 805 1.86 -18.95 -23.98
N ASN A 806 0.77 -19.13 -23.24
CA ASN A 806 0.25 -18.07 -22.38
C ASN A 806 1.16 -17.75 -21.19
N VAL A 807 1.93 -18.72 -20.66
CA VAL A 807 2.90 -18.44 -19.60
C VAL A 807 4.08 -17.62 -20.13
N PHE A 808 4.54 -17.85 -21.37
CA PHE A 808 5.52 -16.95 -22.01
C PHE A 808 4.97 -15.53 -22.23
N LEU A 809 3.71 -15.38 -22.61
CA LEU A 809 3.06 -14.06 -22.66
C LEU A 809 2.98 -13.41 -21.27
N GLY A 810 2.78 -14.20 -20.20
CA GLY A 810 2.81 -13.73 -18.81
C GLY A 810 4.20 -13.25 -18.39
N HIS A 811 5.26 -13.98 -18.75
CA HIS A 811 6.63 -13.56 -18.49
C HIS A 811 6.99 -12.21 -19.13
N GLY A 812 6.58 -12.00 -20.39
CA GLY A 812 6.76 -10.74 -21.09
C GLY A 812 5.93 -9.60 -20.50
N ALA A 813 4.67 -9.86 -20.12
CA ALA A 813 3.81 -8.88 -19.45
C ALA A 813 4.29 -8.48 -18.04
N TRP A 814 5.13 -9.30 -17.41
CA TRP A 814 5.70 -9.06 -16.08
C TRP A 814 7.09 -8.41 -16.10
N GLY A 815 7.73 -8.28 -17.26
CA GLY A 815 9.15 -7.88 -17.34
C GLY A 815 10.08 -8.89 -16.65
N THR A 816 9.78 -10.19 -16.75
CA THR A 816 10.58 -11.21 -16.03
C THR A 816 12.00 -11.25 -16.58
N ALA A 817 13.00 -11.24 -15.69
CA ALA A 817 14.40 -11.37 -16.06
C ALA A 817 14.64 -12.56 -17.02
N THR A 818 15.44 -12.32 -18.07
CA THR A 818 15.65 -13.21 -19.22
C THR A 818 16.11 -14.62 -18.81
N THR A 819 16.84 -14.73 -17.69
CA THR A 819 17.28 -16.00 -17.08
C THR A 819 16.11 -16.92 -16.74
N TRP A 820 15.05 -16.42 -16.11
CA TRP A 820 13.87 -17.22 -15.77
C TRP A 820 13.08 -17.64 -17.00
N VAL A 821 12.99 -16.75 -18.01
CA VAL A 821 12.37 -17.08 -19.30
C VAL A 821 13.15 -18.20 -20.01
N ALA A 822 14.48 -18.15 -19.99
CA ALA A 822 15.35 -19.17 -20.54
C ALA A 822 15.23 -20.51 -19.78
N VAL A 823 15.22 -20.50 -18.44
CA VAL A 823 14.95 -21.70 -17.63
C VAL A 823 13.61 -22.32 -17.99
N HIS A 824 12.55 -21.52 -18.14
CA HIS A 824 11.24 -22.03 -18.51
C HIS A 824 11.20 -22.59 -19.94
N ALA A 825 11.88 -21.92 -20.89
CA ALA A 825 12.05 -22.43 -22.25
C ALA A 825 12.76 -23.79 -22.28
N VAL A 826 13.79 -23.99 -21.45
CA VAL A 826 14.48 -25.30 -21.30
C VAL A 826 13.53 -26.37 -20.75
N VAL A 827 12.71 -26.06 -19.73
CA VAL A 827 11.72 -27.00 -19.18
C VAL A 827 10.69 -27.42 -20.24
N VAL A 828 10.12 -26.45 -20.97
CA VAL A 828 9.14 -26.74 -22.04
C VAL A 828 9.78 -27.52 -23.18
N ALA A 829 10.99 -27.16 -23.60
CA ALA A 829 11.74 -27.89 -24.63
C ALA A 829 12.02 -29.34 -24.21
N ALA A 830 12.42 -29.57 -22.95
CA ALA A 830 12.64 -30.92 -22.41
C ALA A 830 11.34 -31.73 -22.34
N ALA A 831 10.22 -31.13 -21.94
CA ALA A 831 8.91 -31.78 -21.93
C ALA A 831 8.44 -32.18 -23.35
N VAL A 832 8.61 -31.27 -24.33
CA VAL A 832 8.30 -31.54 -25.74
C VAL A 832 9.22 -32.62 -26.33
N ALA A 833 10.53 -32.56 -26.07
CA ALA A 833 11.48 -33.57 -26.52
C ALA A 833 11.18 -34.95 -25.93
N GLY A 834 10.85 -35.03 -24.63
CA GLY A 834 10.41 -36.26 -23.97
C GLY A 834 9.11 -36.82 -24.56
N PHE A 835 8.16 -35.95 -24.92
CA PHE A 835 6.91 -36.34 -25.57
C PHE A 835 7.13 -36.88 -26.99
N ILE A 836 7.99 -36.23 -27.80
CA ILE A 836 8.38 -36.68 -29.14
C ILE A 836 9.11 -38.04 -29.03
N TRP A 837 10.07 -38.16 -28.13
CA TRP A 837 10.78 -39.42 -27.88
C TRP A 837 9.83 -40.56 -27.50
N ALA A 838 8.86 -40.32 -26.61
CA ALA A 838 7.85 -41.30 -26.25
C ALA A 838 6.93 -41.65 -27.44
N GLN A 839 6.55 -40.66 -28.27
CA GLN A 839 5.77 -40.89 -29.49
C GLN A 839 6.52 -41.76 -30.51
N CYS A 840 7.84 -41.56 -30.68
CA CYS A 840 8.67 -42.35 -31.60
C CYS A 840 9.01 -43.75 -31.07
N THR A 841 9.17 -43.93 -29.76
CA THR A 841 9.65 -45.20 -29.16
C THR A 841 8.56 -46.11 -28.61
N ILE A 842 7.46 -45.53 -28.10
CA ILE A 842 6.34 -46.25 -27.49
C ILE A 842 5.13 -46.30 -28.44
N GLY A 843 4.96 -45.28 -29.29
CA GLY A 843 3.81 -45.12 -30.16
C GLY A 843 2.52 -44.73 -29.40
N GLN A 844 1.46 -44.42 -30.15
CA GLN A 844 0.15 -44.14 -29.57
C GLN A 844 -0.57 -45.45 -29.24
N GLN A 845 -0.91 -45.67 -27.96
CA GLN A 845 -1.59 -46.90 -27.52
C GLN A 845 -3.11 -46.75 -27.58
N HIS A 846 -3.77 -47.53 -28.43
CA HIS A 846 -5.22 -47.57 -28.56
C HIS A 846 -5.83 -48.75 -27.76
N GLU A 847 -6.99 -48.54 -27.15
CA GLU A 847 -7.72 -49.56 -26.36
C GLU A 847 -8.15 -50.80 -27.18
N HIS A 848 -8.26 -50.63 -28.50
CA HIS A 848 -8.64 -51.70 -29.42
C HIS A 848 -7.44 -52.50 -29.97
N ASP A 849 -6.21 -52.18 -29.57
CA ASP A 849 -5.03 -52.97 -29.96
C ASP A 849 -5.16 -54.41 -29.40
N PRO A 850 -5.13 -55.46 -30.25
CA PRO A 850 -5.24 -56.83 -29.81
C PRO A 850 -4.13 -57.25 -28.83
N ALA A 851 -2.99 -56.56 -28.76
CA ALA A 851 -1.97 -56.76 -27.74
C ALA A 851 -2.47 -56.39 -26.32
N VAL A 852 -3.27 -55.33 -26.19
CA VAL A 852 -3.86 -54.90 -24.90
C VAL A 852 -4.90 -55.91 -24.43
N ARG A 853 -5.79 -56.37 -25.33
CA ARG A 853 -6.80 -57.39 -25.02
C ARG A 853 -6.19 -58.71 -24.53
N ARG A 854 -5.07 -59.16 -25.09
CA ARG A 854 -4.39 -60.41 -24.66
C ARG A 854 -3.83 -60.33 -23.22
N VAL A 855 -3.39 -59.17 -22.75
CA VAL A 855 -2.88 -59.01 -21.38
C VAL A 855 -4.04 -58.96 -20.38
N GLY A 856 -5.11 -58.21 -20.67
CA GLY A 856 -6.31 -58.18 -19.83
C GLY A 856 -6.95 -59.57 -19.67
N ALA A 857 -7.13 -60.29 -20.79
CA ALA A 857 -7.67 -61.64 -20.78
C ALA A 857 -6.84 -62.62 -19.92
N LYS A 858 -5.50 -62.53 -19.95
CA LYS A 858 -4.63 -63.37 -19.11
C LYS A 858 -4.83 -63.12 -17.61
N VAL A 859 -5.02 -61.87 -17.19
CA VAL A 859 -5.24 -61.54 -15.77
C VAL A 859 -6.60 -62.06 -15.27
N SER A 860 -7.67 -61.88 -16.05
CA SER A 860 -8.99 -62.44 -15.70
C SER A 860 -9.00 -63.97 -15.67
N TYR A 861 -8.29 -64.64 -16.59
CA TYR A 861 -8.16 -66.10 -16.56
C TYR A 861 -7.35 -66.61 -15.36
N SER A 862 -6.31 -65.91 -14.91
CA SER A 862 -5.59 -66.30 -13.70
C SER A 862 -6.43 -66.15 -12.42
N LEU A 863 -7.28 -65.13 -12.34
CA LEU A 863 -8.22 -64.96 -11.21
C LEU A 863 -9.33 -66.03 -11.21
N LEU A 864 -9.78 -66.49 -12.38
CA LEU A 864 -10.73 -67.59 -12.51
C LEU A 864 -10.11 -68.99 -12.26
N GLN A 865 -8.78 -69.13 -12.34
CA GLN A 865 -8.08 -70.37 -12.02
C GLN A 865 -7.75 -70.55 -10.53
N GLU A 866 -7.84 -69.52 -9.70
CA GLU A 866 -7.71 -69.63 -8.23
C GLU A 866 -9.03 -70.03 -7.54
N GLY A 867 -9.64 -71.12 -8.02
CA GLY A 867 -10.21 -72.14 -7.13
C GLY A 867 -11.42 -71.81 -6.24
N GLN A 868 -12.21 -70.78 -6.51
CA GLN A 868 -13.55 -70.66 -5.92
C GLN A 868 -14.64 -70.93 -6.97
N ALA A 869 -15.46 -71.95 -6.69
CA ALA A 869 -16.61 -72.29 -7.51
C ALA A 869 -17.63 -71.13 -7.52
N PRO A 870 -18.33 -70.88 -8.64
CA PRO A 870 -19.33 -69.82 -8.70
C PRO A 870 -20.45 -70.09 -7.69
N PRO A 871 -20.89 -69.08 -6.91
CA PRO A 871 -22.03 -69.23 -6.02
C PRO A 871 -23.28 -69.54 -6.85
N THR A 872 -24.07 -70.50 -6.38
CA THR A 872 -25.34 -70.89 -6.99
C THR A 872 -26.35 -69.74 -6.95
N ALA A 873 -27.20 -69.65 -7.97
CA ALA A 873 -27.95 -68.44 -8.36
C ALA A 873 -29.13 -68.01 -7.44
N ASN A 874 -29.03 -68.19 -6.12
CA ASN A 874 -30.13 -68.01 -5.16
C ASN A 874 -29.79 -67.12 -3.94
N GLN A 875 -28.99 -66.07 -4.12
CA GLN A 875 -28.84 -64.99 -3.12
C GLN A 875 -29.04 -63.61 -3.75
N ILE A 876 -30.30 -63.19 -3.84
CA ILE A 876 -30.68 -61.79 -4.01
C ILE A 876 -30.73 -61.17 -2.61
N ILE A 877 -29.80 -60.26 -2.31
CA ILE A 877 -29.87 -59.37 -1.15
C ILE A 877 -30.34 -58.00 -1.67
N PRO A 878 -31.40 -57.39 -1.11
CA PRO A 878 -31.95 -56.15 -1.62
C PRO A 878 -31.01 -54.96 -1.36
N LEU A 879 -30.85 -54.10 -2.37
CA LEU A 879 -30.22 -52.79 -2.22
C LEU A 879 -31.11 -51.89 -1.36
N ASN A 880 -30.64 -51.50 -0.18
CA ASN A 880 -31.15 -50.34 0.54
C ASN A 880 -30.12 -49.82 1.57
N THR A 881 -29.07 -49.15 1.08
CA THR A 881 -28.31 -48.07 1.75
C THR A 881 -27.09 -47.65 0.93
N MET A 882 -27.23 -46.58 0.15
CA MET A 882 -26.24 -45.51 -0.09
C MET A 882 -27.01 -44.26 -0.53
#